data_AF-A0A1A8KSY7-F1
#
_entry.id   AF-A0A1A8KSY7-F1
#
_cell.length_a   1.000
_cell.length_b   1.000
_cell.length_c   1.000
_cell.angle_alpha   90.00
_cell.angle_beta   90.00
_cell.angle_gamma   90.00
#
_symmetry.space_group_name_H-M   'P 1'
#
loop_
_entity.id
_entity.type
_entity.pdbx_description
1 polymer ?
#
loop_
_entity_poly.entity_id
_entity_poly.type
_entity_poly.pdbx_seq_one_letter_code
_entity_poly.pdbx_strand_id
1 'polypeptide(L)'
;ATAYDFIYSFLDEHRKDIYLKKIHSETEALYELSKYRAWGKQYLQNHQTTNILAVLTGAIVVGSHNYPESMIWKQVAVNYMEKTMFLLNHVVDGSLDEGVAYGSYTAKSIMQYVFLAQRHFNINNVQNNWLQGHFWFYYATLLPGFQRTIGIADSNYNWFYGPESQLVFLDTFVMKNGTGNWLAQQIRKHRPKDGPMGQSSAQRWATLHTEYIWFDSHLTPQPPHDFGKARMHIFSNWGVVTFGAGLPSGQNNTFVSFKSGRLGGRAVYDIVHDKPYSWVDGWNSFNPGHEHPDQNSFTFAPNGQVFVSEALYGPKYSYLNNVLVFSPSPTSQCNSPWEGQLGECAKWLRWTDEGVGDARGEVIVASSHGDTMFVSGEAVSAYSPAMKLKSVFRALVLLNSQTLLVLDHVEKRDNSPVASLSAFFHNLDIDFKYVPFRFMDRFNGAMMDVWDAHYKMFWFDSRGHSPDTRIQEAEQAAEFKKRWTQYVNVTFQMTSSVSRVAYVLHGPYVKVSNCRFIESSKNGVRLSLTINNTEKIVSVVTNYKDIGARSAFIGFGGHCKIEDRYQIIRFGLGSQLIPKQITSDSQLFDIGFTVNVVAGVVLCVAIGFLTMQRKFYVCFSRLMRYALLSVLILWIVELLFLSNSCDQLLCGVKWKGADAKSEINKQIRLYELQRLPLPTVVLTSLPGSGSEILKHLFYNNSDFVYIRVPTEHVDIPETEFEFDSLVDSCEWSRTDAARGRFKIIQGWLHSLVHNTKLHLQNIQLVEGSRVKQLQRVNPSRDRKKRSRRKEQPASELKGKLRTSLERDAEYIREMKRHVAEYPNARVVLNMRSGSWTLKLPFIQEVVGPSLRTIFLVRDPRAWIYLMVYNSKPSLYSLKNIPQHLSLMFKEDSGCPAVASEFKIIQRLLSRSETNPVLILAHLWLAHTAAALRVTVSLPEESYLQVRFEDVVSFPQETAETIHTFLGVPVSPAALNQLMFTTSTNLYNLMYEGDISPATINVWRQKMPRKDVRLIEDICGGVLKRLGYPRSAS
;
A
#
# COMPACT_ATOMS: atom_id res chain seq x y z
N ALA A 1 -24.44 2.34 37.97
CA ALA A 1 -25.34 2.79 36.89
C ALA A 1 -25.98 1.63 36.15
N THR A 2 -25.26 0.84 35.33
CA THR A 2 -25.85 -0.28 34.56
C THR A 2 -26.61 -1.30 35.41
N ALA A 3 -26.02 -1.77 36.51
CA ALA A 3 -26.71 -2.70 37.41
C ALA A 3 -28.01 -2.08 37.96
N TYR A 4 -27.94 -0.84 38.46
CA TYR A 4 -29.10 -0.10 38.97
C TYR A 4 -30.23 -0.02 37.95
N ASP A 5 -29.92 0.29 36.69
CA ASP A 5 -30.88 0.32 35.59
C ASP A 5 -31.53 -1.06 35.35
N PHE A 6 -30.72 -2.11 35.23
CA PHE A 6 -31.22 -3.46 34.93
C PHE A 6 -32.10 -4.05 36.03
N ILE A 7 -31.77 -3.79 37.30
CA ILE A 7 -32.51 -4.35 38.43
C ILE A 7 -33.46 -3.36 39.11
N TYR A 8 -33.69 -2.18 38.51
CA TYR A 8 -34.42 -1.09 39.13
C TYR A 8 -35.79 -1.50 39.69
N SER A 9 -36.54 -2.33 38.94
CA SER A 9 -37.86 -2.83 39.33
C SER A 9 -37.84 -3.81 40.51
N PHE A 10 -36.69 -4.39 40.84
CA PHE A 10 -36.50 -5.35 41.94
C PHE A 10 -35.97 -4.71 43.23
N LEU A 11 -35.65 -3.41 43.20
CA LEU A 11 -35.15 -2.68 44.36
C LEU A 11 -36.31 -2.10 45.17
N ASP A 12 -36.18 -2.09 46.49
CA ASP A 12 -37.04 -1.28 47.35
C ASP A 12 -36.67 0.21 47.27
N GLU A 13 -37.57 1.08 47.71
CA GLU A 13 -37.40 2.54 47.64
C GLU A 13 -36.15 3.03 48.38
N HIS A 14 -35.79 2.38 49.49
CA HIS A 14 -34.60 2.73 50.26
C HIS A 14 -33.31 2.47 49.46
N ARG A 15 -33.19 1.29 48.85
CA ARG A 15 -32.05 0.94 47.98
C ARG A 15 -32.03 1.79 46.72
N LYS A 16 -33.20 2.11 46.12
CA LYS A 16 -33.28 3.00 44.96
C LYS A 16 -32.67 4.38 45.27
N ASP A 17 -33.04 4.98 46.40
CA ASP A 17 -32.53 6.28 46.82
C ASP A 17 -31.03 6.26 47.11
N ILE A 18 -30.56 5.29 47.92
CA ILE A 18 -29.13 5.17 48.27
C ILE A 18 -28.26 4.98 47.03
N TYR A 19 -28.65 4.05 46.14
CA TYR A 19 -27.85 3.75 44.95
C TYR A 19 -27.85 4.92 43.97
N LEU A 20 -28.98 5.60 43.80
CA LEU A 20 -29.08 6.77 42.94
C LEU A 20 -28.20 7.92 43.44
N LYS A 21 -28.24 8.22 44.75
CA LYS A 21 -27.36 9.23 45.38
C LYS A 21 -25.89 8.91 45.16
N LYS A 22 -25.49 7.64 45.28
CA LYS A 22 -24.12 7.21 45.01
C LYS A 22 -23.75 7.36 43.53
N ILE A 23 -24.64 7.01 42.61
CA ILE A 23 -24.39 7.19 41.17
C ILE A 23 -24.24 8.68 40.85
N HIS A 24 -25.10 9.54 41.39
CA HIS A 24 -24.97 10.98 41.25
C HIS A 24 -23.61 11.48 41.73
N SER A 25 -23.23 11.19 42.98
CA SER A 25 -21.98 11.70 43.56
C SER A 25 -20.74 11.26 42.79
N GLU A 26 -20.68 10.01 42.33
CA GLU A 26 -19.54 9.50 41.56
C GLU A 26 -19.52 10.09 40.13
N THR A 27 -20.68 10.32 39.52
CA THR A 27 -20.79 10.95 38.20
C THR A 27 -20.31 12.39 38.24
N GLU A 28 -20.75 13.15 39.26
CA GLU A 28 -20.30 14.52 39.50
C GLU A 28 -18.79 14.59 39.74
N ALA A 29 -18.25 13.71 40.60
CA ALA A 29 -16.82 13.66 40.87
C ALA A 29 -16.00 13.38 39.59
N LEU A 30 -16.42 12.41 38.78
CA LEU A 30 -15.77 12.10 37.49
C LEU A 30 -15.87 13.27 36.50
N TYR A 31 -17.02 13.94 36.43
CA TYR A 31 -17.22 15.12 35.59
C TYR A 31 -16.29 16.27 36.01
N GLU A 32 -16.17 16.56 37.30
CA GLU A 32 -15.24 17.60 37.77
C GLU A 32 -13.78 17.21 37.48
N LEU A 33 -13.41 15.95 37.70
CA LEU A 33 -12.09 15.41 37.35
C LEU A 33 -11.74 15.59 35.86
N SER A 34 -12.72 15.51 34.96
CA SER A 34 -12.49 15.64 33.52
C SER A 34 -11.97 17.03 33.13
N LYS A 35 -12.17 18.06 33.96
CA LYS A 35 -11.75 19.43 33.63
C LYS A 35 -10.24 19.65 33.79
N TYR A 36 -9.57 18.85 34.62
CA TYR A 36 -8.17 19.03 34.96
C TYR A 36 -7.27 17.81 34.74
N ARG A 37 -7.84 16.59 34.61
CA ARG A 37 -7.05 15.39 34.30
C ARG A 37 -6.72 15.29 32.82
N ALA A 38 -5.58 14.66 32.52
CA ALA A 38 -5.08 14.49 31.15
C ALA A 38 -6.05 13.77 30.21
N TRP A 39 -6.78 12.75 30.72
CA TRP A 39 -7.81 12.03 29.95
C TRP A 39 -9.00 12.91 29.54
N GLY A 40 -9.15 14.09 30.15
CA GLY A 40 -10.11 15.12 29.72
C GLY A 40 -9.60 15.99 28.57
N LYS A 41 -8.39 15.76 28.05
CA LYS A 41 -7.79 16.53 26.94
C LYS A 41 -7.19 15.63 25.85
N GLN A 42 -6.84 14.39 26.19
CA GLN A 42 -6.18 13.43 25.30
C GLN A 42 -7.22 12.57 24.59
N TYR A 43 -7.53 12.87 23.33
CA TYR A 43 -8.46 12.11 22.52
C TYR A 43 -7.89 10.75 22.10
N LEU A 44 -8.78 9.82 21.73
CA LEU A 44 -8.49 8.46 21.24
C LEU A 44 -7.86 7.51 22.26
N GLN A 45 -7.32 8.04 23.35
CA GLN A 45 -6.68 7.25 24.39
C GLN A 45 -7.69 6.49 25.25
N ASN A 46 -7.32 5.29 25.70
CA ASN A 46 -8.21 4.36 26.39
C ASN A 46 -8.85 4.90 27.69
N HIS A 47 -8.17 5.75 28.47
CA HIS A 47 -8.76 6.36 29.67
C HIS A 47 -9.78 7.44 29.33
N GLN A 48 -9.58 8.21 28.25
CA GLN A 48 -10.53 9.24 27.82
C GLN A 48 -11.87 8.61 27.48
N THR A 49 -11.89 7.64 26.57
CA THR A 49 -13.14 6.99 26.14
C THR A 49 -13.84 6.27 27.29
N THR A 50 -13.09 5.61 28.18
CA THR A 50 -13.63 4.88 29.33
C THR A 50 -14.28 5.79 30.37
N ASN A 51 -13.58 6.86 30.77
CA ASN A 51 -14.07 7.74 31.83
C ASN A 51 -15.24 8.60 31.34
N ILE A 52 -15.17 9.11 30.11
CA ILE A 52 -16.26 9.90 29.52
C ILE A 52 -17.53 9.06 29.33
N LEU A 53 -17.40 7.79 28.92
CA LEU A 53 -18.55 6.89 28.84
C LEU A 53 -19.17 6.59 30.22
N ALA A 54 -18.34 6.45 31.26
CA ALA A 54 -18.83 6.27 32.62
C ALA A 54 -19.65 7.47 33.08
N VAL A 55 -19.17 8.70 32.81
CA VAL A 55 -19.92 9.95 33.05
C VAL A 55 -21.24 9.94 32.28
N LEU A 56 -21.23 9.60 30.99
CA LEU A 56 -22.44 9.55 30.18
C LEU A 56 -23.48 8.57 30.74
N THR A 57 -23.04 7.35 31.09
CA THR A 57 -23.91 6.30 31.61
C THR A 57 -24.54 6.72 32.94
N GLY A 58 -23.74 7.30 33.85
CA GLY A 58 -24.24 7.87 35.10
C GLY A 58 -25.23 9.00 34.89
N ALA A 59 -24.93 9.92 33.97
CA ALA A 59 -25.79 11.07 33.65
C ALA A 59 -27.12 10.66 33.00
N ILE A 60 -27.15 9.61 32.18
CA ILE A 60 -28.40 9.05 31.63
C ILE A 60 -29.29 8.51 32.75
N VAL A 61 -28.73 7.72 33.66
CA VAL A 61 -29.47 7.16 34.81
C VAL A 61 -30.00 8.29 35.69
N VAL A 62 -29.11 9.17 36.17
CA VAL A 62 -29.45 10.27 37.09
C VAL A 62 -30.45 11.24 36.48
N GLY A 63 -30.31 11.56 35.18
CA GLY A 63 -31.25 12.42 34.47
C GLY A 63 -32.63 11.79 34.25
N SER A 64 -32.76 10.47 34.32
CA SER A 64 -34.06 9.79 34.29
C SER A 64 -34.84 9.96 35.61
N HIS A 65 -34.18 10.47 36.65
CA HIS A 65 -34.75 10.77 37.97
C HIS A 65 -34.76 12.28 38.28
N ASN A 66 -34.82 13.14 37.25
CA ASN A 66 -35.04 14.59 37.36
C ASN A 66 -33.94 15.41 38.07
N TYR A 67 -32.70 14.94 38.08
CA TYR A 67 -31.55 15.75 38.50
C TYR A 67 -31.13 16.71 37.37
N PRO A 68 -31.24 18.05 37.55
CA PRO A 68 -31.01 19.03 36.49
C PRO A 68 -29.55 19.08 36.00
N GLU A 69 -28.59 18.83 36.88
CA GLU A 69 -27.15 18.81 36.59
C GLU A 69 -26.77 17.75 35.54
N SER A 70 -27.59 16.71 35.39
CA SER A 70 -27.36 15.65 34.41
C SER A 70 -27.29 16.16 32.97
N MET A 71 -27.94 17.28 32.64
CA MET A 71 -27.98 17.81 31.28
C MET A 71 -26.60 18.29 30.80
N ILE A 72 -25.85 19.00 31.66
CA ILE A 72 -24.52 19.47 31.30
C ILE A 72 -23.53 18.31 31.19
N TRP A 73 -23.66 17.29 32.05
CA TRP A 73 -22.83 16.09 31.98
C TRP A 73 -23.05 15.31 30.68
N LYS A 74 -24.30 15.12 30.26
CA LYS A 74 -24.65 14.50 28.96
C LYS A 74 -24.04 15.28 27.81
N GLN A 75 -24.24 16.60 27.77
CA GLN A 75 -23.76 17.45 26.68
C GLN A 75 -22.24 17.40 26.55
N VAL A 76 -21.52 17.51 27.67
CA VAL A 76 -20.05 17.45 27.67
C VAL A 76 -19.58 16.07 27.22
N ALA A 77 -20.14 14.99 27.76
CA ALA A 77 -19.72 13.64 27.40
C ALA A 77 -19.98 13.33 25.91
N VAL A 78 -21.15 13.71 25.38
CA VAL A 78 -21.47 13.58 23.95
C VAL A 78 -20.50 14.40 23.10
N ASN A 79 -20.17 15.65 23.48
CA ASN A 79 -19.23 16.48 22.72
C ASN A 79 -17.83 15.83 22.63
N TYR A 80 -17.30 15.33 23.75
CA TYR A 80 -16.01 14.63 23.75
C TYR A 80 -16.02 13.38 22.88
N MET A 81 -17.09 12.57 22.96
CA MET A 81 -17.19 11.34 22.18
C MET A 81 -17.42 11.62 20.70
N GLU A 82 -18.20 12.63 20.31
CA GLU A 82 -18.35 13.02 18.90
C GLU A 82 -17.04 13.57 18.31
N LYS A 83 -16.25 14.32 19.08
CA LYS A 83 -14.89 14.70 18.65
C LYS A 83 -13.98 13.49 18.48
N THR A 84 -14.13 12.48 19.36
CA THR A 84 -13.40 11.20 19.25
C THR A 84 -13.81 10.47 17.97
N MET A 85 -15.13 10.36 17.68
CA MET A 85 -15.63 9.76 16.44
C MET A 85 -15.16 10.51 15.20
N PHE A 86 -15.13 11.84 15.25
CA PHE A 86 -14.60 12.69 14.17
C PHE A 86 -13.11 12.39 13.90
N LEU A 87 -12.28 12.30 14.93
CA LEU A 87 -10.86 11.95 14.79
C LEU A 87 -10.68 10.52 14.28
N LEU A 88 -11.44 9.56 14.80
CA LEU A 88 -11.42 8.17 14.32
C LEU A 88 -11.78 8.09 12.83
N ASN A 89 -12.62 9.00 12.31
CA ASN A 89 -12.95 8.99 10.89
C ASN A 89 -11.74 9.24 9.97
N HIS A 90 -10.62 9.78 10.50
CA HIS A 90 -9.35 9.91 9.78
C HIS A 90 -8.58 8.59 9.71
N VAL A 91 -8.87 7.64 10.59
CA VAL A 91 -8.22 6.33 10.64
C VAL A 91 -8.93 5.37 9.69
N VAL A 92 -8.51 5.40 8.43
CA VAL A 92 -9.18 4.69 7.33
C VAL A 92 -8.94 3.18 7.25
N ASP A 93 -8.05 2.63 8.07
CA ASP A 93 -7.74 1.20 8.12
C ASP A 93 -8.36 0.49 9.34
N GLY A 94 -9.17 1.19 10.13
CA GLY A 94 -9.86 0.65 11.31
C GLY A 94 -8.95 0.31 12.50
N SER A 95 -7.66 0.66 12.44
CA SER A 95 -6.69 0.37 13.50
C SER A 95 -6.81 1.30 14.72
N LEU A 96 -6.09 0.96 15.79
CA LEU A 96 -5.80 1.86 16.92
C LEU A 96 -4.31 1.74 17.25
N ASP A 97 -3.67 2.87 17.48
CA ASP A 97 -2.21 3.00 17.64
C ASP A 97 -1.67 2.32 18.90
N GLU A 98 -2.46 2.28 19.98
CA GLU A 98 -2.13 1.59 21.24
C GLU A 98 -2.09 0.05 21.13
N GLY A 99 -2.27 -0.52 19.94
CA GLY A 99 -2.22 -1.96 19.71
C GLY A 99 -3.53 -2.68 20.03
N VAL A 100 -3.55 -4.00 19.81
CA VAL A 100 -4.81 -4.78 19.81
C VAL A 100 -5.41 -4.91 21.21
N ALA A 101 -4.57 -5.06 22.24
CA ALA A 101 -5.03 -5.22 23.61
C ALA A 101 -5.68 -3.93 24.14
N TYR A 102 -4.98 -2.79 24.12
CA TYR A 102 -5.56 -1.50 24.48
C TYR A 102 -6.62 -1.04 23.48
N GLY A 103 -6.49 -1.38 22.20
CA GLY A 103 -7.52 -1.15 21.20
C GLY A 103 -8.85 -1.80 21.58
N SER A 104 -8.84 -3.02 22.13
CA SER A 104 -10.06 -3.66 22.67
C SER A 104 -10.65 -2.91 23.86
N TYR A 105 -9.81 -2.26 24.67
CA TYR A 105 -10.22 -1.40 25.79
C TYR A 105 -10.96 -0.16 25.25
N THR A 106 -10.34 0.55 24.32
CA THR A 106 -10.91 1.75 23.69
C THR A 106 -12.19 1.44 22.91
N ALA A 107 -12.18 0.39 22.09
CA ALA A 107 -13.32 -0.03 21.27
C ALA A 107 -14.54 -0.45 22.10
N LYS A 108 -14.33 -1.09 23.26
CA LYS A 108 -15.43 -1.41 24.21
C LYS A 108 -16.24 -0.16 24.53
N SER A 109 -15.55 0.94 24.87
CA SER A 109 -16.19 2.18 25.27
C SER A 109 -16.81 2.92 24.08
N ILE A 110 -16.14 2.93 22.93
CA ILE A 110 -16.67 3.54 21.70
C ILE A 110 -17.96 2.85 21.26
N MET A 111 -18.02 1.52 21.24
CA MET A 111 -19.21 0.80 20.77
C MET A 111 -20.41 1.00 21.70
N GLN A 112 -20.17 1.04 23.02
CA GLN A 112 -21.21 1.41 23.99
C GLN A 112 -21.71 2.84 23.74
N TYR A 113 -20.80 3.78 23.46
CA TYR A 113 -21.18 5.14 23.09
C TYR A 113 -22.02 5.17 21.82
N VAL A 114 -21.59 4.53 20.72
CA VAL A 114 -22.34 4.49 19.46
C VAL A 114 -23.75 3.95 19.68
N PHE A 115 -23.90 2.87 20.46
CA PHE A 115 -25.20 2.30 20.80
C PHE A 115 -26.07 3.28 21.62
N LEU A 116 -25.53 3.83 22.70
CA LEU A 116 -26.26 4.73 23.59
C LEU A 116 -26.60 6.06 22.92
N ALA A 117 -25.71 6.58 22.08
CA ALA A 117 -25.90 7.83 21.37
C ALA A 117 -27.04 7.73 20.35
N GLN A 118 -27.11 6.63 19.61
CA GLN A 118 -28.23 6.34 18.73
C GLN A 118 -29.53 6.20 19.53
N ARG A 119 -29.52 5.42 20.63
CA ARG A 119 -30.71 5.13 21.43
C ARG A 119 -31.29 6.34 22.16
N HIS A 120 -30.45 7.16 22.78
CA HIS A 120 -30.88 8.23 23.68
C HIS A 120 -30.87 9.62 23.04
N PHE A 121 -30.09 9.84 21.98
CA PHE A 121 -29.91 11.16 21.36
C PHE A 121 -30.15 11.17 19.84
N ASN A 122 -30.47 10.02 19.23
CA ASN A 122 -30.62 9.87 17.78
C ASN A 122 -29.37 10.30 16.98
N ILE A 123 -28.18 10.10 17.55
CA ILE A 123 -26.90 10.38 16.91
C ILE A 123 -26.38 9.08 16.28
N ASN A 124 -26.30 9.04 14.95
CA ASN A 124 -25.89 7.85 14.19
C ASN A 124 -24.43 7.94 13.74
N ASN A 125 -23.60 7.00 14.22
CA ASN A 125 -22.17 6.90 13.87
C ASN A 125 -21.83 5.63 13.06
N VAL A 126 -22.81 4.87 12.59
CA VAL A 126 -22.59 3.57 11.91
C VAL A 126 -21.78 3.71 10.61
N GLN A 127 -21.85 4.86 9.94
CA GLN A 127 -21.13 5.15 8.70
C GLN A 127 -19.70 5.68 8.92
N ASN A 128 -19.20 5.70 10.15
CA ASN A 128 -17.83 6.11 10.43
C ASN A 128 -16.82 5.13 9.80
N ASN A 129 -15.82 5.66 9.10
CA ASN A 129 -14.85 4.86 8.35
C ASN A 129 -14.06 3.88 9.23
N TRP A 130 -13.63 4.33 10.40
CA TRP A 130 -12.94 3.46 11.35
C TRP A 130 -13.84 2.30 11.76
N LEU A 131 -15.11 2.55 12.05
CA LEU A 131 -16.04 1.51 12.48
C LEU A 131 -16.30 0.47 11.38
N GLN A 132 -16.40 0.92 10.12
CA GLN A 132 -16.53 0.05 8.95
C GLN A 132 -15.28 -0.82 8.73
N GLY A 133 -14.09 -0.30 9.02
CA GLY A 133 -12.82 -1.03 8.90
C GLY A 133 -12.45 -1.90 10.12
N HIS A 134 -13.00 -1.62 11.31
CA HIS A 134 -12.49 -2.12 12.58
C HIS A 134 -12.55 -3.65 12.75
N PHE A 135 -13.43 -4.34 12.01
CA PHE A 135 -13.42 -5.81 11.98
C PHE A 135 -12.04 -6.37 11.60
N TRP A 136 -11.40 -5.76 10.60
CA TRP A 136 -10.10 -6.21 10.11
C TRP A 136 -8.99 -6.03 11.15
N PHE A 137 -9.11 -5.06 12.04
CA PHE A 137 -8.17 -4.89 13.15
C PHE A 137 -8.14 -6.10 14.08
N TYR A 138 -9.29 -6.74 14.35
CA TYR A 138 -9.34 -7.98 15.14
C TYR A 138 -8.97 -9.21 14.31
N TYR A 139 -9.46 -9.32 13.07
CA TYR A 139 -9.22 -10.51 12.25
C TYR A 139 -7.78 -10.59 11.74
N ALA A 140 -7.25 -9.50 11.17
CA ALA A 140 -5.96 -9.47 10.49
C ALA A 140 -4.76 -9.36 11.45
N THR A 141 -4.99 -9.27 12.76
CA THR A 141 -3.92 -9.30 13.79
C THR A 141 -3.91 -10.61 14.59
N LEU A 142 -4.78 -11.56 14.25
CA LEU A 142 -4.93 -12.82 14.93
C LEU A 142 -3.96 -13.87 14.40
N LEU A 143 -3.18 -14.49 15.29
CA LEU A 143 -2.29 -15.59 14.94
C LEU A 143 -3.05 -16.89 14.70
N PRO A 144 -2.45 -17.86 13.98
CA PRO A 144 -3.07 -19.14 13.71
C PRO A 144 -3.55 -19.85 14.98
N GLY A 145 -4.81 -20.27 15.01
CA GLY A 145 -5.43 -20.92 16.18
C GLY A 145 -6.35 -20.05 17.03
N PHE A 146 -6.54 -18.78 16.67
CA PHE A 146 -7.55 -17.89 17.27
C PHE A 146 -7.36 -17.57 18.77
N GLN A 147 -6.16 -17.74 19.32
CA GLN A 147 -5.87 -17.53 20.75
C GLN A 147 -5.07 -16.28 21.06
N ARG A 148 -4.19 -15.88 20.13
CA ARG A 148 -3.14 -14.88 20.32
C ARG A 148 -3.22 -13.80 19.26
N THR A 149 -2.95 -12.57 19.65
CA THR A 149 -2.81 -11.43 18.73
C THR A 149 -1.34 -11.09 18.54
N ILE A 150 -1.06 -10.23 17.55
CA ILE A 150 0.27 -9.77 17.17
C ILE A 150 1.15 -9.26 18.33
N GLY A 151 0.56 -8.66 19.37
CA GLY A 151 1.28 -8.23 20.58
C GLY A 151 2.11 -6.95 20.46
N ILE A 152 1.90 -6.14 19.42
CA ILE A 152 2.52 -4.80 19.26
C ILE A 152 2.03 -3.85 20.35
N ALA A 153 2.92 -2.93 20.77
CA ALA A 153 2.71 -1.97 21.85
C ALA A 153 2.49 -2.66 23.22
N ASP A 154 2.11 -1.88 24.24
CA ASP A 154 1.76 -2.46 25.53
C ASP A 154 0.57 -3.43 25.37
N SER A 155 0.83 -4.73 25.56
CA SER A 155 -0.17 -5.75 25.28
C SER A 155 -0.13 -6.90 26.27
N ASN A 156 -1.25 -7.61 26.39
CA ASN A 156 -1.24 -9.00 26.83
C ASN A 156 -1.08 -9.92 25.61
N TYR A 157 -1.29 -11.23 25.77
CA TYR A 157 -1.23 -12.17 24.64
C TYR A 157 -2.34 -11.97 23.60
N ASN A 158 -3.42 -11.26 23.92
CA ASN A 158 -4.58 -11.19 23.04
C ASN A 158 -5.37 -9.86 23.14
N TRP A 159 -6.36 -9.78 24.03
CA TRP A 159 -7.25 -8.64 24.23
C TRP A 159 -7.47 -8.40 25.72
N PHE A 160 -7.59 -7.14 26.14
CA PHE A 160 -8.00 -6.83 27.50
C PHE A 160 -9.49 -7.01 27.73
N TYR A 161 -10.35 -6.69 26.76
CA TYR A 161 -11.81 -6.78 26.90
C TYR A 161 -12.45 -7.42 25.66
N GLY A 162 -13.35 -8.38 25.87
CA GLY A 162 -13.96 -9.15 24.78
C GLY A 162 -12.92 -10.03 24.05
N PRO A 163 -12.83 -9.99 22.70
CA PRO A 163 -13.46 -9.02 21.78
C PRO A 163 -14.82 -9.48 21.23
N GLU A 164 -15.41 -10.57 21.73
CA GLU A 164 -16.67 -11.13 21.23
C GLU A 164 -17.79 -10.08 21.25
N SER A 165 -17.91 -9.30 22.32
CA SER A 165 -18.88 -8.21 22.42
C SER A 165 -18.72 -7.19 21.30
N GLN A 166 -17.48 -6.83 20.97
CA GLN A 166 -17.18 -5.87 19.92
C GLN A 166 -17.48 -6.45 18.54
N LEU A 167 -17.17 -7.73 18.32
CA LEU A 167 -17.41 -8.42 17.06
C LEU A 167 -18.90 -8.60 16.75
N VAL A 168 -19.71 -9.01 17.74
CA VAL A 168 -21.17 -9.12 17.54
C VAL A 168 -21.82 -7.75 17.36
N PHE A 169 -21.29 -6.69 18.01
CA PHE A 169 -21.73 -5.32 17.75
C PHE A 169 -21.48 -4.92 16.29
N LEU A 170 -20.26 -5.14 15.79
CA LEU A 170 -19.91 -4.84 14.41
C LEU A 170 -20.81 -5.62 13.44
N ASP A 171 -21.12 -6.87 13.73
CA ASP A 171 -22.00 -7.64 12.85
C ASP A 171 -23.43 -7.10 12.86
N THR A 172 -24.04 -6.96 14.04
CA THR A 172 -25.44 -6.54 14.18
C THR A 172 -25.69 -5.13 13.64
N PHE A 173 -24.79 -4.19 13.90
CA PHE A 173 -25.05 -2.77 13.61
C PHE A 173 -24.33 -2.26 12.35
N VAL A 174 -23.23 -2.89 11.91
CA VAL A 174 -22.34 -2.34 10.88
C VAL A 174 -22.30 -3.23 9.63
N MET A 175 -21.76 -4.44 9.75
CA MET A 175 -21.47 -5.33 8.60
C MET A 175 -22.69 -6.14 8.14
N LYS A 176 -23.50 -6.63 9.08
CA LYS A 176 -24.75 -7.37 8.85
C LYS A 176 -24.60 -8.56 7.92
N ASN A 177 -23.53 -9.33 8.11
CA ASN A 177 -23.19 -10.42 7.20
C ASN A 177 -22.79 -11.71 7.91
N GLY A 178 -22.83 -11.80 9.24
CA GLY A 178 -22.51 -13.03 9.98
C GLY A 178 -21.02 -13.27 10.24
N THR A 179 -20.13 -12.42 9.71
CA THR A 179 -18.67 -12.59 9.84
C THR A 179 -18.17 -12.25 11.25
N GLY A 180 -18.76 -11.24 11.89
CA GLY A 180 -18.42 -10.88 13.27
C GLY A 180 -18.86 -11.98 14.24
N ASN A 181 -20.08 -12.49 14.06
CA ASN A 181 -20.62 -13.63 14.81
C ASN A 181 -19.73 -14.87 14.67
N TRP A 182 -19.28 -15.19 13.46
CA TRP A 182 -18.36 -16.30 13.22
C TRP A 182 -17.03 -16.13 13.95
N LEU A 183 -16.40 -14.95 13.87
CA LEU A 183 -15.11 -14.73 14.52
C LEU A 183 -15.23 -14.77 16.04
N ALA A 184 -16.31 -14.19 16.60
CA ALA A 184 -16.61 -14.28 18.02
C ALA A 184 -16.75 -15.74 18.47
N GLN A 185 -17.41 -16.59 17.67
CA GLN A 185 -17.50 -18.03 17.95
C GLN A 185 -16.14 -18.74 17.88
N GLN A 186 -15.29 -18.42 16.89
CA GLN A 186 -13.96 -19.02 16.82
C GLN A 186 -13.11 -18.64 18.03
N ILE A 187 -13.11 -17.37 18.42
CA ILE A 187 -12.34 -16.90 19.58
C ILE A 187 -12.87 -17.56 20.85
N ARG A 188 -14.19 -17.57 21.07
CA ARG A 188 -14.80 -18.20 22.25
C ARG A 188 -14.49 -19.70 22.34
N LYS A 189 -14.52 -20.41 21.20
CA LYS A 189 -14.21 -21.84 21.10
C LYS A 189 -12.76 -22.14 21.49
N HIS A 190 -11.82 -21.29 21.09
CA HIS A 190 -10.39 -21.53 21.29
C HIS A 190 -9.81 -20.81 22.51
N ARG A 191 -10.59 -19.96 23.19
CA ARG A 191 -10.17 -19.17 24.35
C ARG A 191 -9.40 -20.02 25.38
N PRO A 192 -8.17 -19.64 25.75
CA PRO A 192 -7.38 -20.37 26.73
C PRO A 192 -8.08 -20.46 28.08
N LYS A 193 -8.16 -21.66 28.66
CA LYS A 193 -8.79 -21.89 29.98
C LYS A 193 -7.83 -21.60 31.14
N ASP A 194 -6.56 -21.96 30.95
CA ASP A 194 -5.48 -21.85 31.95
C ASP A 194 -4.19 -21.33 31.29
N GLY A 195 -3.18 -21.01 32.11
CA GLY A 195 -1.85 -20.60 31.65
C GLY A 195 -1.69 -19.10 31.42
N PRO A 196 -0.54 -18.66 30.84
CA PRO A 196 -0.17 -17.25 30.73
C PRO A 196 -1.07 -16.44 29.76
N MET A 197 -1.78 -17.12 28.86
CA MET A 197 -2.73 -16.52 27.91
C MET A 197 -4.16 -16.39 28.46
N GLY A 198 -4.42 -16.93 29.66
CA GLY A 198 -5.72 -16.81 30.31
C GLY A 198 -6.06 -15.36 30.65
N GLN A 199 -7.33 -14.98 30.51
CA GLN A 199 -7.76 -13.62 30.84
C GLN A 199 -7.74 -13.34 32.34
N SER A 200 -7.42 -12.10 32.70
CA SER A 200 -7.47 -11.61 34.08
C SER A 200 -8.89 -11.73 34.66
N SER A 201 -8.97 -12.10 35.94
CA SER A 201 -10.24 -12.17 36.69
C SER A 201 -10.99 -10.82 36.71
N ALA A 202 -10.24 -9.70 36.65
CA ALA A 202 -10.81 -8.35 36.61
C ALA A 202 -11.44 -7.97 35.26
N GLN A 203 -11.15 -8.73 34.20
CA GLN A 203 -11.48 -8.35 32.82
C GLN A 203 -12.44 -9.33 32.13
N ARG A 204 -12.27 -10.63 32.41
CA ARG A 204 -12.89 -11.74 31.65
C ARG A 204 -14.42 -11.72 31.53
N TRP A 205 -15.12 -11.03 32.42
CA TRP A 205 -16.59 -10.97 32.45
C TRP A 205 -17.16 -9.58 32.15
N ALA A 206 -16.31 -8.58 31.93
CA ALA A 206 -16.73 -7.19 31.86
C ALA A 206 -17.68 -6.88 30.69
N THR A 207 -17.60 -7.63 29.59
CA THR A 207 -18.36 -7.37 28.35
C THR A 207 -19.42 -8.42 28.03
N LEU A 208 -19.65 -9.41 28.91
CA LEU A 208 -20.63 -10.48 28.65
C LEU A 208 -22.05 -9.96 28.49
N HIS A 209 -22.41 -8.93 29.26
CA HIS A 209 -23.75 -8.34 29.20
C HIS A 209 -24.00 -7.62 27.87
N THR A 210 -23.03 -6.85 27.35
CA THR A 210 -23.15 -6.19 26.04
C THR A 210 -23.08 -7.19 24.90
N GLU A 211 -22.26 -8.23 25.01
CA GLU A 211 -22.23 -9.34 24.05
C GLU A 211 -23.60 -10.01 23.92
N TYR A 212 -24.25 -10.30 25.05
CA TYR A 212 -25.59 -10.88 25.07
C TYR A 212 -26.64 -9.95 24.45
N ILE A 213 -26.61 -8.65 24.81
CA ILE A 213 -27.59 -7.65 24.34
C ILE A 213 -27.45 -7.37 22.83
N TRP A 214 -26.22 -7.35 22.31
CA TRP A 214 -25.96 -6.97 20.93
C TRP A 214 -25.95 -8.14 19.94
N PHE A 215 -25.91 -9.39 20.43
CA PHE A 215 -25.91 -10.56 19.55
C PHE A 215 -27.23 -10.67 18.78
N ASP A 216 -27.13 -10.70 17.45
CA ASP A 216 -28.26 -10.99 16.56
C ASP A 216 -28.19 -12.43 16.04
N SER A 217 -29.13 -13.26 16.50
CA SER A 217 -29.24 -14.67 16.11
C SER A 217 -29.73 -14.89 14.67
N HIS A 218 -30.31 -13.88 14.02
CA HIS A 218 -30.75 -13.97 12.62
C HIS A 218 -29.57 -13.92 11.64
N LEU A 219 -28.42 -13.39 12.07
CA LEU A 219 -27.19 -13.38 11.28
C LEU A 219 -26.44 -14.70 11.43
N THR A 220 -26.56 -15.57 10.42
CA THR A 220 -25.91 -16.88 10.40
C THR A 220 -24.38 -16.72 10.39
N PRO A 221 -23.65 -17.33 11.33
CA PRO A 221 -22.18 -17.24 11.37
C PRO A 221 -21.54 -17.78 10.09
N GLN A 222 -20.79 -16.94 9.37
CA GLN A 222 -20.02 -17.34 8.20
C GLN A 222 -18.61 -16.73 8.21
N PRO A 223 -17.58 -17.47 7.77
CA PRO A 223 -16.23 -16.93 7.71
C PRO A 223 -16.10 -15.80 6.67
N PRO A 224 -15.07 -14.93 6.78
CA PRO A 224 -14.74 -13.99 5.73
C PRO A 224 -14.49 -14.70 4.39
N HIS A 225 -14.69 -13.97 3.28
CA HIS A 225 -14.34 -14.46 1.96
C HIS A 225 -12.86 -14.88 1.90
N ASP A 226 -12.57 -16.00 1.23
CA ASP A 226 -11.23 -16.62 1.15
C ASP A 226 -10.62 -17.09 2.48
N PHE A 227 -11.41 -17.31 3.53
CA PHE A 227 -10.91 -17.96 4.75
C PHE A 227 -10.15 -19.26 4.45
N GLY A 228 -9.05 -19.48 5.17
CA GLY A 228 -8.16 -20.63 4.99
C GLY A 228 -7.02 -20.39 4.00
N LYS A 229 -7.00 -19.26 3.27
CA LYS A 229 -5.86 -18.85 2.44
C LYS A 229 -5.03 -17.79 3.15
N ALA A 230 -3.70 -17.93 3.14
CA ALA A 230 -2.81 -16.90 3.64
C ALA A 230 -2.91 -15.64 2.77
N ARG A 231 -3.17 -14.49 3.40
CA ARG A 231 -3.29 -13.20 2.73
C ARG A 231 -2.54 -12.13 3.49
N MET A 232 -2.07 -11.14 2.74
CA MET A 232 -1.49 -9.92 3.28
C MET A 232 -2.59 -8.92 3.64
N HIS A 233 -2.44 -8.24 4.78
CA HIS A 233 -3.25 -7.09 5.16
C HIS A 233 -2.32 -5.92 5.52
N ILE A 234 -2.70 -4.69 5.14
CA ILE A 234 -1.89 -3.49 5.32
C ILE A 234 -2.70 -2.46 6.11
N PHE A 235 -2.31 -2.24 7.36
CA PHE A 235 -2.78 -1.13 8.18
C PHE A 235 -1.95 0.11 7.85
N SER A 236 -2.38 0.84 6.82
CA SER A 236 -1.63 1.95 6.22
C SER A 236 -1.58 3.22 7.10
N ASN A 237 -2.49 3.34 8.07
CA ASN A 237 -2.46 4.35 9.13
C ASN A 237 -1.54 3.92 10.27
N TRP A 238 -1.70 2.69 10.77
CA TRP A 238 -0.89 2.16 11.88
C TRP A 238 0.58 1.96 11.49
N GLY A 239 0.85 1.67 10.21
CA GLY A 239 2.16 1.27 9.72
C GLY A 239 2.48 -0.19 10.02
N VAL A 240 1.48 -1.07 10.01
CA VAL A 240 1.63 -2.51 10.28
C VAL A 240 1.19 -3.32 9.08
N VAL A 241 1.99 -4.33 8.72
CA VAL A 241 1.66 -5.33 7.71
C VAL A 241 1.56 -6.68 8.39
N THR A 242 0.53 -7.46 8.06
CA THR A 242 0.39 -8.85 8.50
C THR A 242 0.20 -9.78 7.31
N PHE A 243 0.61 -11.04 7.46
CA PHE A 243 0.41 -12.09 6.48
C PHE A 243 -0.04 -13.37 7.17
N GLY A 244 -1.07 -14.03 6.65
CA GLY A 244 -1.57 -15.32 7.16
C GLY A 244 -2.35 -15.22 8.48
N ALA A 245 -2.98 -14.08 8.73
CA ALA A 245 -3.82 -13.86 9.90
C ALA A 245 -5.13 -14.67 9.86
N GLY A 246 -5.64 -15.01 11.05
CA GLY A 246 -6.93 -15.67 11.22
C GLY A 246 -6.99 -17.11 10.70
N LEU A 247 -5.85 -17.74 10.39
CA LEU A 247 -5.80 -19.14 9.95
C LEU A 247 -6.05 -20.11 11.12
N PRO A 248 -6.50 -21.36 10.87
CA PRO A 248 -6.48 -22.39 11.90
C PRO A 248 -5.03 -22.80 12.22
N SER A 249 -4.79 -23.39 13.41
CA SER A 249 -3.49 -24.02 13.69
C SER A 249 -3.27 -25.19 12.73
N GLY A 250 -2.09 -25.26 12.11
CA GLY A 250 -1.79 -26.30 11.15
C GLY A 250 -0.43 -26.13 10.50
N GLN A 251 0.09 -27.23 9.93
CA GLN A 251 1.32 -27.20 9.15
C GLN A 251 1.14 -26.26 7.94
N ASN A 252 2.15 -25.45 7.65
CA ASN A 252 2.15 -24.38 6.63
C ASN A 252 1.25 -23.16 6.89
N ASN A 253 0.41 -23.15 7.92
CA ASN A 253 -0.34 -21.95 8.30
C ASN A 253 0.58 -21.01 9.06
N THR A 254 1.13 -20.03 8.37
CA THR A 254 2.19 -19.17 8.89
C THR A 254 1.71 -17.75 9.07
N PHE A 255 2.13 -17.15 10.18
CA PHE A 255 1.92 -15.74 10.43
C PHE A 255 3.24 -14.97 10.40
N VAL A 256 3.22 -13.82 9.72
CA VAL A 256 4.30 -12.83 9.75
C VAL A 256 3.66 -11.48 10.03
N SER A 257 4.32 -10.67 10.85
CA SER A 257 4.01 -9.24 10.94
C SER A 257 5.23 -8.37 10.79
N PHE A 258 5.03 -7.11 10.40
CA PHE A 258 6.08 -6.09 10.32
C PHE A 258 5.50 -4.72 10.68
N LYS A 259 6.17 -3.97 11.57
CA LYS A 259 5.78 -2.61 11.95
C LYS A 259 6.84 -1.61 11.53
N SER A 260 6.44 -0.55 10.83
CA SER A 260 7.26 0.65 10.62
C SER A 260 6.31 1.80 10.27
N GLY A 261 5.92 2.59 11.26
CA GLY A 261 4.84 3.57 11.19
C GLY A 261 5.13 4.87 11.90
N ARG A 262 4.21 5.82 11.77
CA ARG A 262 4.29 7.12 12.45
C ARG A 262 3.79 6.99 13.88
N LEU A 263 4.40 7.74 14.79
CA LEU A 263 3.94 7.83 16.18
C LEU A 263 2.47 8.28 16.23
N GLY A 264 1.64 7.59 17.02
CA GLY A 264 0.18 7.78 17.11
C GLY A 264 -0.61 7.28 15.90
N GLY A 265 0.06 6.65 14.92
CA GLY A 265 -0.51 6.39 13.60
C GLY A 265 -0.56 7.65 12.71
N ARG A 266 -0.67 7.45 11.39
CA ARG A 266 -0.56 8.53 10.40
C ARG A 266 -1.56 9.66 10.63
N ALA A 267 -2.82 9.35 10.92
CA ALA A 267 -3.87 10.34 11.13
C ALA A 267 -3.55 11.29 12.29
N VAL A 268 -3.17 10.76 13.46
CA VAL A 268 -2.79 11.59 14.62
C VAL A 268 -1.53 12.38 14.30
N TYR A 269 -0.51 11.72 13.74
CA TYR A 269 0.73 12.36 13.36
C TYR A 269 0.47 13.56 12.43
N ASP A 270 -0.23 13.35 11.32
CA ASP A 270 -0.48 14.41 10.33
C ASP A 270 -1.36 15.52 10.93
N ILE A 271 -2.36 15.21 11.78
CA ILE A 271 -3.15 16.23 12.50
C ILE A 271 -2.28 17.09 13.43
N VAL A 272 -1.35 16.48 14.18
CA VAL A 272 -0.46 17.19 15.10
C VAL A 272 0.49 18.13 14.35
N HIS A 273 1.00 17.70 13.20
CA HIS A 273 2.01 18.44 12.43
C HIS A 273 1.38 19.49 11.51
N ASP A 274 0.29 19.16 10.83
CA ASP A 274 -0.39 20.06 9.89
C ASP A 274 -1.32 21.05 10.61
N LYS A 275 -1.71 20.74 11.86
CA LYS A 275 -2.60 21.53 12.72
C LYS A 275 -3.90 21.98 12.02
N PRO A 276 -4.67 21.07 11.40
CA PRO A 276 -5.87 21.44 10.66
C PRO A 276 -7.03 21.89 11.57
N TYR A 277 -6.98 21.59 12.87
CA TYR A 277 -8.08 21.83 13.82
C TYR A 277 -7.66 22.72 14.98
N SER A 278 -8.37 23.84 15.16
CA SER A 278 -8.08 24.83 16.22
C SER A 278 -8.32 24.32 17.64
N TRP A 279 -9.09 23.25 17.81
CA TRP A 279 -9.40 22.64 19.11
C TRP A 279 -8.46 21.49 19.48
N VAL A 280 -7.49 21.17 18.63
CA VAL A 280 -6.42 20.20 18.88
C VAL A 280 -5.12 20.97 19.13
N ASP A 281 -4.58 20.82 20.34
CA ASP A 281 -3.33 21.45 20.77
C ASP A 281 -2.15 20.47 20.65
N GLY A 282 -1.81 20.10 19.41
CA GLY A 282 -0.69 19.20 19.10
C GLY A 282 -0.68 17.93 19.97
N TRP A 283 0.52 17.53 20.42
CA TRP A 283 0.70 16.34 21.27
C TRP A 283 0.06 16.46 22.66
N ASN A 284 -0.35 17.64 23.14
CA ASN A 284 -1.10 17.76 24.40
C ASN A 284 -2.51 17.17 24.29
N SER A 285 -3.02 17.01 23.06
CA SER A 285 -4.34 16.45 22.78
C SER A 285 -4.33 14.94 22.48
N PHE A 286 -3.17 14.28 22.55
CA PHE A 286 -3.00 12.85 22.31
C PHE A 286 -2.02 12.23 23.31
N ASN A 287 -1.91 10.91 23.34
CA ASN A 287 -1.02 10.22 24.27
C ASN A 287 -0.58 8.86 23.69
N PRO A 288 0.54 8.81 22.96
CA PRO A 288 1.11 7.56 22.45
C PRO A 288 2.00 6.86 23.50
N GLY A 289 1.77 7.06 24.80
CA GLY A 289 2.63 6.53 25.87
C GLY A 289 2.72 5.01 25.95
N HIS A 290 1.71 4.33 25.41
CA HIS A 290 1.63 2.87 25.30
C HIS A 290 2.35 2.30 24.07
N GLU A 291 2.76 3.14 23.11
CA GLU A 291 3.59 2.70 21.99
C GLU A 291 5.00 2.31 22.45
N HIS A 292 5.64 1.45 21.67
CA HIS A 292 7.00 0.99 21.91
C HIS A 292 8.00 1.65 20.94
N PRO A 293 9.29 1.72 21.32
CA PRO A 293 10.40 2.00 20.39
C PRO A 293 10.68 0.79 19.48
N ASP A 294 9.72 0.45 18.62
CA ASP A 294 9.60 -0.83 17.89
C ASP A 294 9.55 -0.67 16.35
N GLN A 295 9.99 0.47 15.80
CA GLN A 295 9.97 0.68 14.35
C GLN A 295 10.93 -0.29 13.65
N ASN A 296 10.51 -0.91 12.54
CA ASN A 296 11.12 -2.07 11.87
C ASN A 296 11.12 -3.39 12.68
N SER A 297 10.27 -3.54 13.70
CA SER A 297 10.04 -4.82 14.37
C SER A 297 9.24 -5.79 13.49
N PHE A 298 9.33 -7.09 13.81
CA PHE A 298 8.56 -8.13 13.16
C PHE A 298 8.29 -9.30 14.09
N THR A 299 7.25 -10.07 13.77
CA THR A 299 6.99 -11.39 14.37
C THR A 299 6.96 -12.47 13.31
N PHE A 300 7.29 -13.70 13.70
CA PHE A 300 7.26 -14.85 12.82
C PHE A 300 6.78 -16.10 13.56
N ALA A 301 5.66 -16.65 13.10
CA ALA A 301 5.06 -17.86 13.64
C ALA A 301 4.83 -18.91 12.53
N PRO A 302 5.90 -19.62 12.08
CA PRO A 302 5.79 -20.67 11.08
C PRO A 302 4.98 -21.86 11.61
N ASN A 303 4.03 -22.36 10.82
CA ASN A 303 3.09 -23.42 11.21
C ASN A 303 2.19 -23.05 12.42
N GLY A 304 2.03 -21.76 12.70
CA GLY A 304 1.31 -21.25 13.87
C GLY A 304 2.10 -21.29 15.17
N GLN A 305 3.31 -21.87 15.15
CA GLN A 305 4.20 -21.87 16.31
C GLN A 305 5.01 -20.59 16.35
N VAL A 306 4.89 -19.83 17.43
CA VAL A 306 5.61 -18.57 17.60
C VAL A 306 7.10 -18.83 17.77
N PHE A 307 7.90 -18.33 16.83
CA PHE A 307 9.35 -18.46 16.83
C PHE A 307 10.04 -17.13 17.16
N VAL A 308 9.55 -16.03 16.60
CA VAL A 308 9.90 -14.66 17.01
C VAL A 308 8.63 -13.95 17.44
N SER A 309 8.58 -13.50 18.70
CA SER A 309 7.44 -12.83 19.31
C SER A 309 7.74 -11.38 19.65
N GLU A 310 6.71 -10.55 19.78
CA GLU A 310 6.81 -9.30 20.55
C GLU A 310 7.01 -9.61 22.04
N ALA A 311 7.58 -8.66 22.78
CA ALA A 311 7.80 -8.79 24.23
C ALA A 311 6.56 -8.45 25.08
N LEU A 312 5.47 -7.98 24.46
CA LEU A 312 4.23 -7.57 25.13
C LEU A 312 4.44 -6.38 26.10
N TYR A 313 3.56 -6.18 27.08
CA TYR A 313 3.64 -5.08 28.04
C TYR A 313 4.99 -5.02 28.78
N GLY A 314 5.67 -3.87 28.71
CA GLY A 314 6.96 -3.68 29.36
C GLY A 314 7.44 -2.22 29.43
N PRO A 315 8.59 -1.98 30.07
CA PRO A 315 9.26 -0.68 29.99
C PRO A 315 9.69 -0.40 28.54
N LYS A 316 9.74 0.88 28.17
CA LYS A 316 10.04 1.31 26.81
C LYS A 316 11.55 1.31 26.59
N TYR A 317 12.08 0.14 26.25
CA TYR A 317 13.46 -0.04 25.81
C TYR A 317 13.50 -0.66 24.43
N SER A 318 14.35 -0.14 23.55
CA SER A 318 14.44 -0.65 22.17
C SER A 318 14.91 -2.09 22.13
N TYR A 319 15.83 -2.48 23.01
CA TYR A 319 16.34 -3.85 23.08
C TYR A 319 15.30 -4.90 23.54
N LEU A 320 14.12 -4.47 24.01
CA LEU A 320 13.01 -5.36 24.32
C LEU A 320 12.07 -5.58 23.12
N ASN A 321 12.40 -5.03 21.96
CA ASN A 321 11.66 -5.22 20.73
C ASN A 321 12.60 -5.82 19.67
N ASN A 322 12.04 -6.43 18.63
CA ASN A 322 12.81 -7.07 17.57
C ASN A 322 13.44 -6.05 16.59
N VAL A 323 14.19 -5.06 17.09
CA VAL A 323 14.74 -3.90 16.34
C VAL A 323 16.27 -3.84 16.42
N LEU A 324 16.85 -2.80 15.82
CA LEU A 324 18.29 -2.50 15.90
C LEU A 324 18.58 -1.45 16.97
N VAL A 325 19.73 -1.59 17.62
CA VAL A 325 20.36 -0.56 18.48
C VAL A 325 21.80 -0.30 18.04
N PHE A 326 22.33 0.87 18.37
CA PHE A 326 23.61 1.35 17.88
C PHE A 326 24.55 1.79 19.00
N SER A 327 25.85 1.62 18.78
CA SER A 327 26.90 2.01 19.73
C SER A 327 28.18 2.44 19.03
N PRO A 328 28.98 3.35 19.61
CA PRO A 328 28.59 4.22 20.72
C PRO A 328 27.62 5.30 20.26
N SER A 329 26.68 5.67 21.12
CA SER A 329 25.81 6.82 20.87
C SER A 329 26.10 8.00 21.82
N PRO A 330 26.24 9.23 21.31
CA PRO A 330 26.46 10.42 22.13
C PRO A 330 25.27 10.79 23.03
N THR A 331 24.07 10.32 22.70
CA THR A 331 22.81 10.68 23.37
C THR A 331 22.22 9.56 24.23
N SER A 332 22.98 8.48 24.46
CA SER A 332 22.50 7.35 25.27
C SER A 332 22.21 7.79 26.70
N GLN A 333 21.03 7.40 27.21
CA GLN A 333 20.57 7.84 28.53
C GLN A 333 20.55 6.71 29.58
N CYS A 334 20.24 5.48 29.19
CA CYS A 334 20.09 4.35 30.14
C CYS A 334 20.90 3.10 29.80
N ASN A 335 21.37 2.94 28.56
CA ASN A 335 22.03 1.71 28.09
C ASN A 335 23.46 1.96 27.57
N SER A 336 24.13 3.01 28.07
CA SER A 336 25.44 3.44 27.57
C SER A 336 26.45 2.28 27.49
N PRO A 337 27.17 2.11 26.36
CA PRO A 337 27.27 3.03 25.23
C PRO A 337 26.17 2.89 24.14
N TRP A 338 25.20 2.00 24.34
CA TRP A 338 24.14 1.69 23.37
C TRP A 338 22.96 2.64 23.48
N GLU A 339 22.36 2.97 22.34
CA GLU A 339 21.08 3.68 22.26
C GLU A 339 20.28 3.10 21.08
N GLY A 340 18.98 2.99 21.28
CA GLY A 340 18.01 2.58 20.28
C GLY A 340 17.21 3.77 19.77
N GLN A 341 15.89 3.60 19.71
CA GLN A 341 14.97 4.59 19.15
C GLN A 341 14.58 5.65 20.18
N LEU A 342 14.19 6.81 19.66
CA LEU A 342 13.76 7.99 20.42
C LEU A 342 12.59 7.67 21.37
N GLY A 343 12.58 8.30 22.53
CA GLY A 343 11.53 8.14 23.53
C GLY A 343 11.70 6.93 24.47
N GLU A 344 12.73 6.11 24.29
CA GLU A 344 13.03 4.97 25.19
C GLU A 344 13.49 5.40 26.59
N CYS A 345 13.88 4.45 27.46
CA CYS A 345 14.42 4.65 28.81
C CYS A 345 13.42 5.00 29.92
N ALA A 346 12.12 4.71 29.75
CA ALA A 346 11.12 4.96 30.78
C ALA A 346 9.99 3.91 30.78
N LYS A 347 9.09 3.98 31.77
CA LYS A 347 7.89 3.12 31.83
C LYS A 347 6.94 3.38 30.66
N TRP A 348 6.75 4.66 30.34
CA TRP A 348 5.95 5.15 29.21
C TRP A 348 6.88 5.74 28.17
N LEU A 349 6.44 5.77 26.91
CA LEU A 349 7.23 6.39 25.86
C LEU A 349 7.39 7.88 26.21
N ARG A 350 8.56 8.47 26.01
CA ARG A 350 8.78 9.89 26.32
C ARG A 350 8.50 10.78 25.11
N TRP A 351 7.27 10.71 24.59
CA TRP A 351 6.88 11.44 23.37
C TRP A 351 6.91 12.96 23.52
N THR A 352 6.88 13.47 24.74
CA THR A 352 6.97 14.90 25.06
C THR A 352 8.39 15.44 25.06
N ASP A 353 9.41 14.57 25.02
CA ASP A 353 10.81 14.98 24.94
C ASP A 353 11.07 15.62 23.55
N GLU A 354 12.02 16.56 23.51
CA GLU A 354 12.32 17.32 22.30
C GLU A 354 12.69 16.40 21.12
N GLY A 355 12.04 16.60 19.97
CA GLY A 355 12.25 15.84 18.74
C GLY A 355 11.65 14.43 18.72
N VAL A 356 11.17 13.89 19.85
CA VAL A 356 10.54 12.55 19.88
C VAL A 356 9.17 12.56 19.21
N GLY A 357 8.42 13.66 19.34
CA GLY A 357 7.12 13.83 18.68
C GLY A 357 7.19 13.80 17.14
N ASP A 358 8.38 14.02 16.55
CA ASP A 358 8.62 13.93 15.12
C ASP A 358 9.07 12.52 14.67
N ALA A 359 9.31 11.60 15.61
CA ALA A 359 9.82 10.27 15.35
C ALA A 359 8.85 9.43 14.51
N ARG A 360 9.39 8.69 13.52
CA ARG A 360 8.59 7.84 12.64
C ARG A 360 9.42 6.75 11.96
N GLY A 361 8.79 5.59 11.78
CA GLY A 361 9.07 4.64 10.73
C GLY A 361 8.14 4.82 9.53
N GLU A 362 8.36 4.06 8.47
CA GLU A 362 7.51 4.06 7.28
C GLU A 362 7.65 2.72 6.53
N VAL A 363 6.52 2.02 6.29
CA VAL A 363 6.48 0.87 5.38
C VAL A 363 6.61 1.39 3.95
N ILE A 364 7.73 1.06 3.30
CA ILE A 364 8.04 1.50 1.94
C ILE A 364 7.20 0.75 0.91
N VAL A 365 7.08 -0.56 1.06
CA VAL A 365 6.31 -1.43 0.17
C VAL A 365 5.92 -2.71 0.90
N ALA A 366 4.78 -3.28 0.52
CA ALA A 366 4.32 -4.58 0.95
C ALA A 366 3.61 -5.27 -0.22
N SER A 367 3.97 -6.52 -0.51
CA SER A 367 3.32 -7.30 -1.56
C SER A 367 3.45 -8.80 -1.27
N SER A 368 2.47 -9.58 -1.71
CA SER A 368 2.48 -11.04 -1.62
C SER A 368 2.15 -11.69 -2.95
N HIS A 369 2.61 -12.92 -3.13
CA HIS A 369 2.27 -13.77 -4.26
C HIS A 369 2.24 -15.24 -3.79
N GLY A 370 1.06 -15.86 -3.79
CA GLY A 370 0.87 -17.16 -3.15
C GLY A 370 1.33 -17.16 -1.69
N ASP A 371 2.12 -18.17 -1.30
CA ASP A 371 2.68 -18.30 0.06
C ASP A 371 3.97 -17.50 0.28
N THR A 372 4.31 -16.58 -0.64
CA THR A 372 5.49 -15.72 -0.54
C THR A 372 5.08 -14.29 -0.30
N MET A 373 5.92 -13.56 0.44
CA MET A 373 5.69 -12.14 0.69
C MET A 373 7.00 -11.35 0.76
N PHE A 374 6.89 -10.07 0.45
CA PHE A 374 7.94 -9.07 0.61
C PHE A 374 7.38 -7.86 1.32
N VAL A 375 8.08 -7.39 2.35
CA VAL A 375 7.81 -6.10 3.00
C VAL A 375 9.14 -5.44 3.36
N SER A 376 9.18 -4.11 3.29
CA SER A 376 10.34 -3.35 3.77
C SER A 376 9.94 -2.05 4.43
N GLY A 377 10.74 -1.59 5.40
CA GLY A 377 10.54 -0.35 6.13
C GLY A 377 11.83 0.45 6.31
N GLU A 378 11.66 1.77 6.45
CA GLU A 378 12.71 2.73 6.80
C GLU A 378 12.41 3.31 8.18
N ALA A 379 13.39 3.27 9.08
CA ALA A 379 13.23 3.73 10.46
C ALA A 379 14.27 4.76 10.89
N VAL A 380 15.10 5.32 9.99
CA VAL A 380 16.15 6.29 10.37
C VAL A 380 15.61 7.46 11.23
N SER A 381 14.39 7.93 10.96
CA SER A 381 13.74 9.01 11.72
C SER A 381 13.24 8.60 13.11
N ALA A 382 13.29 7.31 13.45
CA ALA A 382 13.05 6.83 14.81
C ALA A 382 14.31 6.89 15.68
N TYR A 383 15.49 7.19 15.13
CA TYR A 383 16.76 7.26 15.86
C TYR A 383 17.25 8.70 16.00
N SER A 384 18.07 8.95 17.03
CA SER A 384 18.68 10.26 17.27
C SER A 384 19.52 10.74 16.07
N PRO A 385 19.28 11.96 15.55
CA PRO A 385 20.12 12.55 14.50
C PRO A 385 21.60 12.67 14.89
N ALA A 386 21.92 12.67 16.20
CA ALA A 386 23.29 12.70 16.71
C ALA A 386 24.10 11.47 16.31
N MET A 387 23.45 10.33 16.04
CA MET A 387 24.10 9.13 15.50
C MET A 387 24.53 9.29 14.03
N LYS A 388 24.00 10.29 13.33
CA LYS A 388 24.29 10.59 11.90
C LYS A 388 24.06 9.37 10.99
N LEU A 389 23.00 8.62 11.26
CA LEU A 389 22.51 7.57 10.37
C LEU A 389 21.85 8.22 9.14
N LYS A 390 21.95 7.56 7.98
CA LYS A 390 21.29 7.96 6.73
C LYS A 390 20.12 7.03 6.38
N SER A 391 20.25 5.75 6.69
CA SER A 391 19.20 4.75 6.50
C SER A 391 19.33 3.66 7.54
N VAL A 392 18.19 3.24 8.09
CA VAL A 392 18.01 2.04 8.90
C VAL A 392 16.88 1.26 8.23
N PHE A 393 17.24 0.60 7.13
CA PHE A 393 16.30 -0.11 6.27
C PHE A 393 16.27 -1.60 6.62
N ARG A 394 15.07 -2.15 6.77
CA ARG A 394 14.87 -3.59 6.97
C ARG A 394 13.92 -4.13 5.91
N ALA A 395 14.24 -5.30 5.37
CA ALA A 395 13.40 -6.04 4.45
C ALA A 395 13.16 -7.48 4.93
N LEU A 396 11.93 -7.95 4.80
CA LEU A 396 11.51 -9.32 5.08
C LEU A 396 11.06 -9.98 3.78
N VAL A 397 11.59 -11.17 3.50
CA VAL A 397 11.23 -11.99 2.36
C VAL A 397 10.80 -13.37 2.85
N LEU A 398 9.50 -13.66 2.83
CA LEU A 398 8.99 -15.00 3.09
C LEU A 398 9.11 -15.81 1.79
N LEU A 399 10.00 -16.79 1.78
CA LEU A 399 10.36 -17.58 0.60
C LEU A 399 9.47 -18.81 0.40
N ASN A 400 8.80 -19.22 1.47
CA ASN A 400 7.71 -20.21 1.57
C ASN A 400 7.13 -20.09 2.98
N SER A 401 6.08 -20.86 3.30
CA SER A 401 5.44 -20.89 4.62
C SER A 401 6.40 -21.03 5.81
N GLN A 402 7.60 -21.58 5.67
CA GLN A 402 8.48 -21.88 6.79
C GLN A 402 9.86 -21.26 6.68
N THR A 403 10.16 -20.40 5.70
CA THR A 403 11.50 -19.81 5.52
C THR A 403 11.39 -18.31 5.35
N LEU A 404 11.87 -17.57 6.34
CA LEU A 404 11.93 -16.11 6.35
C LEU A 404 13.39 -15.65 6.25
N LEU A 405 13.65 -14.79 5.25
CA LEU A 405 14.90 -14.04 5.13
C LEU A 405 14.67 -12.61 5.61
N VAL A 406 15.46 -12.16 6.58
CA VAL A 406 15.50 -10.78 7.05
C VAL A 406 16.81 -10.15 6.60
N LEU A 407 16.73 -8.99 5.97
CA LEU A 407 17.89 -8.23 5.52
C LEU A 407 17.87 -6.85 6.17
N ASP A 408 18.91 -6.55 6.94
CA ASP A 408 19.18 -5.21 7.44
C ASP A 408 20.20 -4.50 6.56
N HIS A 409 19.89 -3.25 6.22
CA HIS A 409 20.76 -2.31 5.52
C HIS A 409 20.86 -1.03 6.34
N VAL A 410 22.05 -0.78 6.88
CA VAL A 410 22.34 0.43 7.64
C VAL A 410 23.38 1.25 6.89
N GLU A 411 23.06 2.51 6.61
CA GLU A 411 24.00 3.48 6.07
C GLU A 411 24.23 4.59 7.10
N LYS A 412 25.50 4.93 7.35
CA LYS A 412 25.90 6.04 8.23
C LYS A 412 26.71 7.09 7.46
N ARG A 413 26.71 8.34 7.94
CA ARG A 413 27.61 9.38 7.43
C ARG A 413 29.06 9.07 7.84
N ASP A 414 30.03 9.57 7.08
CA ASP A 414 31.46 9.28 7.30
C ASP A 414 31.95 9.71 8.68
N ASN A 415 31.38 10.77 9.24
CA ASN A 415 31.67 11.29 10.58
C ASN A 415 30.70 10.83 11.68
N SER A 416 29.97 9.73 11.45
CA SER A 416 29.08 9.11 12.44
C SER A 416 29.90 8.49 13.59
N PRO A 417 29.48 8.68 14.85
CA PRO A 417 30.13 8.07 16.01
C PRO A 417 29.89 6.56 16.11
N VAL A 418 28.87 6.03 15.42
CA VAL A 418 28.46 4.63 15.52
C VAL A 418 29.50 3.70 14.90
N ALA A 419 29.89 2.68 15.65
CA ALA A 419 30.88 1.67 15.28
C ALA A 419 30.30 0.24 15.31
N SER A 420 29.16 0.03 15.97
CA SER A 420 28.52 -1.29 16.10
C SER A 420 27.01 -1.16 16.02
N LEU A 421 26.37 -2.21 15.51
CA LEU A 421 24.93 -2.40 15.54
C LEU A 421 24.63 -3.73 16.26
N SER A 422 23.50 -3.80 16.96
CA SER A 422 23.01 -5.06 17.51
C SER A 422 21.54 -5.27 17.19
N ALA A 423 21.17 -6.52 16.92
CA ALA A 423 19.81 -6.96 16.64
C ALA A 423 19.30 -7.88 17.75
N PHE A 424 18.01 -7.79 18.05
CA PHE A 424 17.34 -8.61 19.06
C PHE A 424 16.24 -9.46 18.43
N PHE A 425 16.11 -10.71 18.89
CA PHE A 425 15.03 -11.63 18.49
C PHE A 425 14.47 -12.32 19.73
N HIS A 426 13.23 -12.01 20.08
CA HIS A 426 12.58 -12.45 21.31
C HIS A 426 11.73 -13.70 21.11
N ASN A 427 11.68 -14.52 22.16
CA ASN A 427 10.62 -15.51 22.37
C ASN A 427 10.15 -15.42 23.83
N LEU A 428 8.83 -15.49 24.03
CA LEU A 428 8.20 -15.41 25.36
C LEU A 428 7.74 -16.77 25.89
N ASP A 429 7.54 -17.73 25.01
CA ASP A 429 6.85 -18.98 25.36
C ASP A 429 7.84 -20.14 25.51
N ILE A 430 8.89 -20.14 24.69
CA ILE A 430 9.85 -21.24 24.60
C ILE A 430 11.25 -20.66 24.50
N ASP A 431 12.12 -21.10 25.41
CA ASP A 431 13.51 -20.68 25.46
C ASP A 431 14.30 -21.22 24.25
N PHE A 432 15.16 -20.37 23.72
CA PHE A 432 16.26 -20.76 22.86
C PHE A 432 17.25 -21.66 23.62
N LYS A 433 17.81 -22.63 22.91
CA LYS A 433 18.85 -23.49 23.46
C LYS A 433 20.13 -22.70 23.70
N TYR A 434 20.64 -22.81 24.93
CA TYR A 434 21.97 -22.33 25.31
C TYR A 434 23.12 -23.02 24.58
N VAL A 435 22.89 -24.21 24.00
CA VAL A 435 23.88 -24.91 23.19
C VAL A 435 24.07 -24.17 21.87
N PRO A 436 25.30 -23.74 21.51
CA PRO A 436 25.55 -23.00 20.28
C PRO A 436 25.10 -23.79 19.04
N PHE A 437 24.18 -23.22 18.27
CA PHE A 437 23.81 -23.77 16.97
C PHE A 437 24.73 -23.17 15.90
N ARG A 438 25.28 -24.03 15.03
CA ARG A 438 26.07 -23.61 13.87
C ARG A 438 25.51 -24.21 12.59
N PHE A 439 25.24 -23.35 11.62
CA PHE A 439 24.82 -23.74 10.28
C PHE A 439 26.03 -23.95 9.38
N MET A 440 26.12 -25.13 8.75
CA MET A 440 27.25 -25.56 7.90
C MET A 440 28.63 -25.44 8.60
N ASP A 441 28.66 -25.58 9.92
CA ASP A 441 29.85 -25.35 10.77
C ASP A 441 30.52 -23.97 10.56
N ARG A 442 29.78 -23.03 9.96
CA ARG A 442 30.29 -21.73 9.49
C ARG A 442 29.58 -20.58 10.16
N PHE A 443 28.25 -20.53 10.08
CA PHE A 443 27.45 -19.43 10.60
C PHE A 443 26.88 -19.77 11.95
N ASN A 444 27.07 -18.87 12.91
CA ASN A 444 26.47 -18.96 14.24
C ASN A 444 24.97 -18.69 14.16
N GLY A 445 24.24 -19.25 15.11
CA GLY A 445 22.79 -19.19 15.14
C GLY A 445 22.21 -19.65 16.47
N ALA A 446 20.88 -19.59 16.54
CA ALA A 446 20.10 -20.06 17.68
C ALA A 446 19.05 -21.09 17.22
N MET A 447 18.63 -21.95 18.14
CA MET A 447 17.58 -22.93 17.88
C MET A 447 16.61 -23.03 19.04
N MET A 448 15.36 -23.37 18.74
CA MET A 448 14.26 -23.59 19.67
C MET A 448 13.63 -24.95 19.34
N ASP A 449 13.32 -25.73 20.37
CA ASP A 449 12.71 -27.05 20.20
C ASP A 449 11.27 -27.04 20.70
N VAL A 450 10.37 -27.59 19.88
CA VAL A 450 9.00 -27.88 20.25
C VAL A 450 8.78 -29.37 20.06
N TRP A 451 8.94 -30.13 21.14
CA TRP A 451 9.02 -31.60 21.07
C TRP A 451 10.11 -32.04 20.08
N ASP A 452 9.77 -32.78 19.03
CA ASP A 452 10.71 -33.24 17.99
C ASP A 452 10.92 -32.23 16.84
N ALA A 453 10.25 -31.07 16.88
CA ALA A 453 10.35 -30.05 15.84
C ALA A 453 11.41 -28.99 16.17
N HIS A 454 12.41 -28.84 15.29
CA HIS A 454 13.47 -27.86 15.43
C HIS A 454 13.22 -26.60 14.61
N TYR A 455 13.12 -25.45 15.28
CA TYR A 455 13.08 -24.13 14.68
C TYR A 455 14.46 -23.49 14.79
N LYS A 456 15.01 -23.01 13.67
CA LYS A 456 16.42 -22.61 13.59
C LYS A 456 16.56 -21.23 12.97
N MET A 457 17.53 -20.47 13.47
CA MET A 457 17.94 -19.21 12.87
C MET A 457 19.46 -19.11 12.82
N PHE A 458 20.00 -18.43 11.81
CA PHE A 458 21.43 -18.13 11.69
C PHE A 458 21.63 -16.78 10.98
N TRP A 459 22.82 -16.19 11.13
CA TRP A 459 23.10 -14.83 10.63
C TRP A 459 24.52 -14.65 10.14
N PHE A 460 24.71 -13.68 9.24
CA PHE A 460 26.02 -13.31 8.72
C PHE A 460 25.97 -11.95 8.00
N ASP A 461 27.10 -11.24 7.96
CA ASP A 461 27.26 -9.99 7.21
C ASP A 461 27.59 -10.24 5.73
N SER A 462 27.62 -9.16 4.93
CA SER A 462 27.96 -9.22 3.51
C SER A 462 29.38 -9.75 3.20
N ARG A 463 30.26 -9.84 4.20
CA ARG A 463 31.61 -10.43 4.08
C ARG A 463 31.65 -11.87 4.56
N GLY A 464 30.53 -12.41 5.04
CA GLY A 464 30.42 -13.75 5.59
C GLY A 464 30.90 -13.88 7.02
N HIS A 465 31.09 -12.77 7.75
CA HIS A 465 31.35 -12.78 9.17
C HIS A 465 30.07 -13.09 9.95
N SER A 466 30.15 -13.93 10.97
CA SER A 466 29.03 -14.35 11.80
C SER A 466 29.44 -14.28 13.27
N PRO A 467 28.98 -13.28 14.03
CA PRO A 467 29.32 -13.13 15.45
C PRO A 467 28.69 -14.24 16.30
N ASP A 468 29.27 -14.48 17.48
CA ASP A 468 28.81 -15.52 18.40
C ASP A 468 27.40 -15.24 18.94
N THR A 469 26.69 -16.32 19.24
CA THR A 469 25.34 -16.27 19.79
C THR A 469 25.39 -15.83 21.24
N ARG A 470 24.63 -14.78 21.58
CA ARG A 470 24.39 -14.37 22.97
C ARG A 470 22.91 -14.47 23.26
N ILE A 471 22.56 -15.35 24.20
CA ILE A 471 21.19 -15.48 24.71
C ILE A 471 21.13 -14.75 26.04
N GLN A 472 20.13 -13.91 26.21
CA GLN A 472 19.91 -13.13 27.42
C GLN A 472 18.45 -13.22 27.84
N GLU A 473 18.22 -13.00 29.13
CA GLU A 473 16.89 -13.01 29.73
C GLU A 473 16.63 -11.64 30.35
N ALA A 474 15.39 -11.19 30.25
CA ALA A 474 14.92 -10.01 30.95
C ALA A 474 13.61 -10.30 31.68
N GLU A 475 13.54 -9.85 32.93
CA GLU A 475 12.32 -9.84 33.72
C GLU A 475 11.63 -8.48 33.54
N GLN A 476 10.35 -8.51 33.17
CA GLN A 476 9.53 -7.33 32.91
C GLN A 476 8.37 -7.25 33.91
N ALA A 477 8.06 -6.04 34.37
CA ALA A 477 6.82 -5.78 35.06
C ALA A 477 5.67 -5.75 34.04
N ALA A 478 4.71 -6.68 34.15
CA ALA A 478 3.49 -6.69 33.37
C ALA A 478 2.29 -6.19 34.20
N GLU A 479 1.09 -6.16 33.61
CA GLU A 479 -0.08 -5.50 34.19
C GLU A 479 -0.51 -6.11 35.53
N PHE A 480 -0.34 -7.42 35.70
CA PHE A 480 -0.81 -8.17 36.88
C PHE A 480 0.20 -9.20 37.42
N LYS A 481 1.36 -9.38 36.77
CA LYS A 481 2.42 -10.35 37.13
C LYS A 481 3.78 -9.88 36.61
N LYS A 482 4.87 -10.51 37.06
CA LYS A 482 6.16 -10.43 36.36
C LYS A 482 6.15 -11.37 35.14
N ARG A 483 6.75 -10.95 34.03
CA ARG A 483 6.94 -11.76 32.81
C ARG A 483 8.42 -11.92 32.53
N TRP A 484 8.76 -13.06 31.95
CA TRP A 484 10.11 -13.37 31.51
C TRP A 484 10.13 -13.35 29.98
N THR A 485 11.16 -12.74 29.40
CA THR A 485 11.45 -12.85 27.97
C THR A 485 12.88 -13.31 27.79
N GLN A 486 13.09 -14.23 26.86
CA GLN A 486 14.42 -14.60 26.41
C GLN A 486 14.62 -14.08 24.99
N TYR A 487 15.82 -13.59 24.72
CA TYR A 487 16.15 -13.06 23.41
C TYR A 487 17.58 -13.36 23.01
N VAL A 488 17.76 -13.45 21.69
CA VAL A 488 19.07 -13.51 21.06
C VAL A 488 19.55 -12.07 20.82
N ASN A 489 20.78 -11.76 21.22
CA ASN A 489 21.45 -10.49 20.99
C ASN A 489 22.63 -10.70 20.02
N VAL A 490 22.53 -10.14 18.81
CA VAL A 490 23.51 -10.34 17.74
C VAL A 490 24.20 -9.04 17.36
N THR A 491 25.46 -8.89 17.79
CA THR A 491 26.24 -7.66 17.58
C THR A 491 27.22 -7.77 16.42
N PHE A 492 27.14 -6.82 15.48
CA PHE A 492 28.06 -6.68 14.35
C PHE A 492 28.89 -5.40 14.44
N GLN A 493 30.14 -5.48 14.00
CA GLN A 493 31.04 -4.32 13.85
C GLN A 493 30.82 -3.64 12.49
N MET A 494 30.62 -2.33 12.51
CA MET A 494 30.42 -1.48 11.33
C MET A 494 31.77 -0.94 10.83
N THR A 495 32.46 -1.72 10.00
CA THR A 495 33.77 -1.33 9.48
C THR A 495 33.73 -0.33 8.32
N SER A 496 32.56 -0.07 7.75
CA SER A 496 32.38 0.85 6.62
C SER A 496 31.13 1.73 6.79
N SER A 497 30.90 2.67 5.88
CA SER A 497 29.69 3.51 5.88
C SER A 497 28.40 2.71 5.65
N VAL A 498 28.50 1.53 5.02
CA VAL A 498 27.37 0.63 4.76
C VAL A 498 27.59 -0.70 5.49
N SER A 499 26.61 -1.12 6.26
CA SER A 499 26.58 -2.45 6.90
C SER A 499 25.33 -3.20 6.45
N ARG A 500 25.50 -4.46 6.06
CA ARG A 500 24.43 -5.32 5.55
C ARG A 500 24.50 -6.68 6.20
N VAL A 501 23.39 -7.10 6.79
CA VAL A 501 23.30 -8.34 7.57
C VAL A 501 22.08 -9.12 7.14
N ALA A 502 22.27 -10.42 6.91
CA ALA A 502 21.18 -11.35 6.63
C ALA A 502 20.94 -12.25 7.84
N TYR A 503 19.67 -12.46 8.18
CA TYR A 503 19.20 -13.43 9.15
C TYR A 503 18.25 -14.38 8.44
N VAL A 504 18.45 -15.68 8.58
CA VAL A 504 17.58 -16.70 7.97
C VAL A 504 16.93 -17.48 9.10
N LEU A 505 15.60 -17.45 9.15
CA LEU A 505 14.79 -18.16 10.12
C LEU A 505 14.00 -19.23 9.38
N HIS A 506 14.05 -20.47 9.86
CA HIS A 506 13.31 -21.55 9.22
C HIS A 506 12.71 -22.58 10.17
N GLY A 507 11.57 -23.11 9.75
CA GLY A 507 10.83 -24.17 10.45
C GLY A 507 11.42 -25.57 10.24
N PRO A 508 10.81 -26.57 10.89
CA PRO A 508 11.32 -27.94 10.95
C PRO A 508 11.19 -28.72 9.64
N TYR A 509 10.20 -28.39 8.79
CA TYR A 509 9.89 -29.19 7.58
C TYR A 509 10.53 -28.64 6.29
N VAL A 510 11.53 -27.78 6.43
CA VAL A 510 12.29 -27.23 5.29
C VAL A 510 13.79 -27.46 5.50
N LYS A 511 14.46 -27.90 4.43
CA LYS A 511 15.91 -28.10 4.43
C LYS A 511 16.58 -26.91 3.76
N VAL A 512 17.17 -26.04 4.58
CA VAL A 512 18.10 -25.01 4.11
C VAL A 512 19.50 -25.64 4.06
N SER A 513 20.18 -25.60 2.92
CA SER A 513 21.49 -26.25 2.74
C SER A 513 22.62 -25.30 2.36
N ASN A 514 22.31 -24.09 1.91
CA ASN A 514 23.30 -23.08 1.57
C ASN A 514 22.69 -21.67 1.63
N CYS A 515 23.49 -20.69 2.05
CA CYS A 515 23.13 -19.28 2.04
C CYS A 515 24.38 -18.41 1.86
N ARG A 516 24.35 -17.46 0.92
CA ARG A 516 25.46 -16.50 0.74
C ARG A 516 25.03 -15.21 0.04
N PHE A 517 25.72 -14.12 0.35
CA PHE A 517 25.71 -12.93 -0.50
C PHE A 517 26.41 -13.24 -1.83
N ILE A 518 25.74 -12.95 -2.94
CA ILE A 518 26.30 -13.02 -4.30
C ILE A 518 26.77 -11.64 -4.74
N GLU A 519 25.97 -10.62 -4.41
CA GLU A 519 26.23 -9.24 -4.78
C GLU A 519 25.81 -8.30 -3.65
N SER A 520 26.64 -7.31 -3.37
CA SER A 520 26.34 -6.22 -2.44
C SER A 520 26.83 -4.91 -3.05
N SER A 521 26.00 -4.29 -3.89
CA SER A 521 26.32 -3.06 -4.62
C SER A 521 25.58 -1.85 -4.05
N LYS A 522 25.89 -0.64 -4.51
CA LYS A 522 25.23 0.60 -4.08
C LYS A 522 23.69 0.54 -4.18
N ASN A 523 23.18 -0.11 -5.23
CA ASN A 523 21.75 -0.12 -5.52
C ASN A 523 20.98 -1.22 -4.77
N GLY A 524 21.64 -2.32 -4.39
CA GLY A 524 20.96 -3.39 -3.68
C GLY A 524 21.85 -4.58 -3.35
N VAL A 525 21.17 -5.67 -3.00
CA VAL A 525 21.74 -6.91 -2.50
C VAL A 525 21.16 -8.09 -3.29
N ARG A 526 22.00 -9.07 -3.63
CA ARG A 526 21.57 -10.39 -4.11
C ARG A 526 22.08 -11.48 -3.17
N LEU A 527 21.17 -12.32 -2.71
CA LEU A 527 21.43 -13.47 -1.85
C LEU A 527 21.03 -14.77 -2.56
N SER A 528 21.87 -15.79 -2.52
CA SER A 528 21.52 -17.16 -2.93
C SER A 528 21.14 -17.94 -1.68
N LEU A 529 19.98 -18.59 -1.71
CA LEU A 529 19.51 -19.49 -0.67
C LEU A 529 19.05 -20.81 -1.31
N THR A 530 19.61 -21.94 -0.88
CA THR A 530 19.16 -23.26 -1.34
C THR A 530 18.18 -23.84 -0.35
N ILE A 531 16.91 -23.96 -0.76
CA ILE A 531 15.82 -24.53 0.04
C ILE A 531 15.31 -25.79 -0.67
N ASN A 532 15.24 -26.92 0.04
CA ASN A 532 14.76 -28.20 -0.50
C ASN A 532 15.42 -28.53 -1.85
N ASN A 533 16.75 -28.35 -1.93
CA ASN A 533 17.58 -28.57 -3.12
C ASN A 533 17.25 -27.68 -4.33
N THR A 534 16.53 -26.58 -4.14
CA THR A 534 16.28 -25.56 -5.17
C THR A 534 16.96 -24.26 -4.75
N GLU A 535 17.88 -23.77 -5.59
CA GLU A 535 18.51 -22.47 -5.40
C GLU A 535 17.51 -21.36 -5.76
N LYS A 536 17.31 -20.44 -4.81
CA LYS A 536 16.56 -19.21 -4.99
C LYS A 536 17.52 -18.03 -4.88
N ILE A 537 17.49 -17.14 -5.86
CA ILE A 537 18.21 -15.87 -5.82
C ILE A 537 17.20 -14.78 -5.42
N VAL A 538 17.50 -14.10 -4.32
CA VAL A 538 16.68 -13.02 -3.78
C VAL A 538 17.41 -11.71 -4.04
N SER A 539 16.82 -10.84 -4.85
CA SER A 539 17.33 -9.50 -5.12
C SER A 539 16.49 -8.46 -4.37
N VAL A 540 17.11 -7.67 -3.50
CA VAL A 540 16.46 -6.60 -2.73
C VAL A 540 17.14 -5.26 -3.05
N VAL A 541 16.36 -4.27 -3.44
CA VAL A 541 16.85 -2.91 -3.71
C VAL A 541 16.95 -2.14 -2.38
N THR A 542 18.14 -1.62 -2.07
CA THR A 542 18.36 -0.78 -0.88
C THR A 542 18.35 0.71 -1.23
N ASN A 543 18.71 1.08 -2.46
CA ASN A 543 18.48 2.44 -2.98
C ASN A 543 17.02 2.59 -3.47
N TYR A 544 16.07 2.41 -2.55
CA TYR A 544 14.64 2.27 -2.88
C TYR A 544 13.99 3.56 -3.39
N LYS A 545 14.53 4.72 -3.02
CA LYS A 545 13.99 6.03 -3.43
C LYS A 545 14.27 6.36 -4.90
N ASP A 546 15.19 5.66 -5.55
CA ASP A 546 15.55 5.91 -6.94
C ASP A 546 14.95 4.82 -7.85
N ILE A 547 13.87 5.17 -8.55
CA ILE A 547 13.19 4.28 -9.50
C ILE A 547 14.10 3.83 -10.67
N GLY A 548 15.03 4.68 -11.09
CA GLY A 548 16.03 4.34 -12.11
C GLY A 548 17.00 3.28 -11.60
N ALA A 549 17.48 3.44 -10.36
CA ALA A 549 18.36 2.46 -9.71
C ALA A 549 17.65 1.10 -9.49
N ARG A 550 16.37 1.12 -9.08
CA ARG A 550 15.52 -0.08 -8.95
C ARG A 550 15.43 -0.83 -10.28
N SER A 551 14.99 -0.14 -11.34
CA SER A 551 14.84 -0.75 -12.67
C SER A 551 16.16 -1.28 -13.23
N ALA A 552 17.27 -0.56 -13.05
CA ALA A 552 18.59 -1.03 -13.47
C ALA A 552 19.04 -2.30 -12.73
N PHE A 553 18.74 -2.43 -11.43
CA PHE A 553 19.21 -3.51 -10.57
C PHE A 553 18.39 -4.81 -10.69
N ILE A 554 17.05 -4.70 -10.73
CA ILE A 554 16.14 -5.86 -10.76
C ILE A 554 15.29 -5.99 -12.03
N GLY A 555 15.37 -5.03 -12.95
CA GLY A 555 14.68 -5.05 -14.25
C GLY A 555 13.28 -4.44 -14.26
N PHE A 556 12.80 -3.85 -13.17
CA PHE A 556 11.51 -3.14 -13.15
C PHE A 556 11.46 -2.13 -12.00
N GLY A 557 10.43 -1.27 -11.96
CA GLY A 557 10.27 -0.21 -10.96
C GLY A 557 9.88 -0.67 -9.55
N GLY A 558 9.98 -1.97 -9.23
CA GLY A 558 9.68 -2.50 -7.89
C GLY A 558 10.91 -2.63 -7.00
N HIS A 559 10.75 -3.35 -5.88
CA HIS A 559 11.73 -3.35 -4.79
C HIS A 559 12.41 -4.70 -4.55
N CYS A 560 11.76 -5.80 -4.94
CA CYS A 560 12.28 -7.14 -4.75
C CYS A 560 11.89 -8.07 -5.88
N LYS A 561 12.82 -8.97 -6.22
CA LYS A 561 12.65 -10.05 -7.19
C LYS A 561 13.18 -11.35 -6.58
N ILE A 562 12.41 -12.43 -6.69
CA ILE A 562 12.90 -13.79 -6.43
C ILE A 562 12.99 -14.50 -7.77
N GLU A 563 14.10 -15.19 -8.02
CA GLU A 563 14.27 -16.02 -9.20
C GLU A 563 14.79 -17.41 -8.80
N ASP A 564 14.18 -18.43 -9.38
CA ASP A 564 14.66 -19.81 -9.32
C ASP A 564 14.65 -20.40 -10.74
N ARG A 565 15.03 -21.68 -10.88
CA ARG A 565 15.08 -22.36 -12.19
C ARG A 565 13.72 -22.52 -12.90
N TYR A 566 12.61 -22.25 -12.22
CA TYR A 566 11.25 -22.47 -12.71
C TYR A 566 10.48 -21.18 -12.91
N GLN A 567 10.73 -20.14 -12.11
CA GLN A 567 9.94 -18.93 -12.10
C GLN A 567 10.71 -17.70 -11.61
N ILE A 568 10.20 -16.53 -12.01
CA ILE A 568 10.58 -15.22 -11.50
C ILE A 568 9.36 -14.59 -10.85
N ILE A 569 9.45 -14.28 -9.56
CA ILE A 569 8.44 -13.53 -8.82
C ILE A 569 8.89 -12.07 -8.73
N ARG A 570 8.11 -11.17 -9.33
CA ARG A 570 8.26 -9.71 -9.22
C ARG A 570 7.22 -9.21 -8.23
N PHE A 571 7.62 -8.92 -7.00
CA PHE A 571 6.68 -8.45 -5.99
C PHE A 571 6.02 -7.14 -6.44
N GLY A 572 4.69 -7.13 -6.40
CA GLY A 572 3.82 -6.07 -6.91
C GLY A 572 3.33 -6.24 -8.35
N LEU A 573 3.91 -7.15 -9.15
CA LEU A 573 3.51 -7.40 -10.55
C LEU A 573 3.18 -8.88 -10.86
N GLY A 574 3.43 -9.80 -9.92
CA GLY A 574 3.12 -11.23 -10.07
C GLY A 574 4.32 -12.09 -10.45
N SER A 575 4.06 -13.28 -10.99
CA SER A 575 5.09 -14.25 -11.37
C SER A 575 5.12 -14.53 -12.87
N GLN A 576 6.31 -14.89 -13.36
CA GLN A 576 6.55 -15.31 -14.73
C GLN A 576 7.24 -16.68 -14.69
N LEU A 577 6.66 -17.67 -15.37
CA LEU A 577 7.27 -18.98 -15.52
C LEU A 577 8.44 -18.91 -16.50
N ILE A 578 9.57 -19.50 -16.14
CA ILE A 578 10.71 -19.68 -17.03
C ILE A 578 10.43 -20.97 -17.82
N PRO A 579 10.29 -20.91 -19.16
CA PRO A 579 10.12 -22.12 -19.96
C PRO A 579 11.30 -23.05 -19.71
N LYS A 580 11.03 -24.34 -19.42
CA LYS A 580 12.10 -25.34 -19.37
C LYS A 580 12.85 -25.29 -20.70
N GLN A 581 14.11 -24.84 -20.68
CA GLN A 581 15.03 -25.20 -21.74
C GLN A 581 15.10 -26.71 -21.71
N ILE A 582 14.50 -27.37 -22.71
CA ILE A 582 14.75 -28.77 -23.00
C ILE A 582 16.22 -28.79 -23.44
N THR A 583 17.12 -29.02 -22.49
CA THR A 583 18.53 -29.29 -22.80
C THR A 583 18.57 -30.64 -23.49
N SER A 584 18.60 -30.60 -24.83
CA SER A 584 18.80 -31.74 -25.73
C SER A 584 20.07 -32.53 -25.41
N ASP A 585 20.98 -31.96 -24.60
CA ASP A 585 22.20 -32.63 -24.13
C ASP A 585 21.93 -33.84 -23.23
N SER A 586 20.78 -33.89 -22.55
CA SER A 586 20.44 -35.02 -21.65
C SER A 586 19.95 -36.27 -22.40
N GLN A 587 19.39 -36.12 -23.61
CA GLN A 587 18.95 -37.28 -24.41
C GLN A 587 20.11 -37.93 -25.19
N LEU A 588 21.14 -37.17 -25.58
CA LEU A 588 22.30 -37.72 -26.29
C LEU A 588 23.23 -38.54 -25.39
N PHE A 589 23.36 -38.17 -24.12
CA PHE A 589 24.19 -38.90 -23.16
C PHE A 589 23.56 -40.24 -22.73
N ASP A 590 22.24 -40.28 -22.54
CA ASP A 590 21.53 -41.52 -22.17
C ASP A 590 21.50 -42.54 -23.32
N ILE A 591 21.39 -42.09 -24.57
CA ILE A 591 21.45 -42.97 -25.74
C ILE A 591 22.87 -43.54 -25.90
N GLY A 592 23.92 -42.73 -25.78
CA GLY A 592 25.30 -43.19 -25.90
C GLY A 592 25.70 -44.19 -24.79
N PHE A 593 25.25 -43.97 -23.55
CA PHE A 593 25.49 -44.91 -22.45
C PHE A 593 24.70 -46.21 -22.64
N THR A 594 23.43 -46.12 -23.04
CA THR A 594 22.58 -47.30 -23.27
C THR A 594 23.10 -48.15 -24.43
N VAL A 595 23.54 -47.53 -25.53
CA VAL A 595 24.12 -48.24 -26.68
C VAL A 595 25.43 -48.92 -26.31
N ASN A 596 26.30 -48.28 -25.52
CA ASN A 596 27.56 -48.89 -25.06
C ASN A 596 27.34 -50.06 -24.08
N VAL A 597 26.34 -49.95 -23.18
CA VAL A 597 25.98 -51.05 -22.27
C VAL A 597 25.39 -52.22 -23.03
N VAL A 598 24.48 -51.97 -23.99
CA VAL A 598 23.90 -53.02 -24.83
C VAL A 598 24.97 -53.68 -25.70
N ALA A 599 25.87 -52.90 -26.31
CA ALA A 599 27.00 -53.43 -27.08
C ALA A 599 27.93 -54.28 -26.21
N GLY A 600 28.23 -53.85 -24.97
CA GLY A 600 29.03 -54.61 -24.02
C GLY A 600 28.38 -55.95 -23.63
N VAL A 601 27.08 -55.96 -23.33
CA VAL A 601 26.33 -57.18 -22.99
C VAL A 601 26.26 -58.13 -24.18
N VAL A 602 26.01 -57.63 -25.40
CA VAL A 602 25.98 -58.44 -26.62
C VAL A 602 27.37 -59.03 -26.93
N LEU A 603 28.44 -58.28 -26.70
CA LEU A 603 29.82 -58.78 -26.86
C LEU A 603 30.14 -59.87 -25.83
N CYS A 604 29.75 -59.69 -24.57
CA CYS A 604 29.92 -60.70 -23.53
C CYS A 604 29.11 -61.97 -23.81
N VAL A 605 27.88 -61.85 -24.31
CA VAL A 605 27.05 -63.00 -24.73
C VAL A 605 27.65 -63.69 -25.95
N ALA A 606 28.15 -62.95 -26.94
CA ALA A 606 28.83 -63.51 -28.11
C ALA A 606 30.12 -64.25 -27.76
N ILE A 607 30.93 -63.70 -26.85
CA ILE A 607 32.15 -64.35 -26.33
C ILE A 607 31.80 -65.58 -25.48
N GLY A 608 30.74 -65.51 -24.66
CA GLY A 608 30.19 -66.66 -23.91
C GLY A 608 29.70 -67.78 -24.84
N PHE A 609 29.06 -67.42 -25.97
CA PHE A 609 28.56 -68.37 -26.96
C PHE A 609 29.71 -69.01 -27.77
N LEU A 610 30.73 -68.23 -28.13
CA LEU A 610 31.94 -68.69 -28.83
C LEU A 610 32.80 -69.62 -27.95
N THR A 611 32.87 -69.35 -26.65
CA THR A 611 33.60 -70.21 -25.70
C THR A 611 32.84 -71.51 -25.41
N MET A 612 31.50 -71.49 -25.39
CA MET A 612 30.67 -72.70 -25.32
C MET A 612 30.68 -73.52 -26.61
N GLN A 613 30.83 -72.89 -27.79
CA GLN A 613 30.99 -73.58 -29.08
C GLN A 613 32.25 -74.46 -29.15
N ARG A 614 33.26 -74.21 -28.31
CA ARG A 614 34.47 -75.05 -28.23
C ARG A 614 34.22 -76.44 -27.63
N LYS A 615 33.06 -76.69 -26.99
CA LYS A 615 32.74 -77.98 -26.36
C LYS A 615 31.71 -78.85 -27.09
N PHE A 616 30.97 -78.34 -28.06
CA PHE A 616 29.94 -79.12 -28.76
C PHE A 616 30.04 -78.98 -30.28
N TYR A 617 30.57 -80.03 -30.90
CA TYR A 617 30.73 -80.19 -32.35
C TYR A 617 29.42 -80.71 -32.96
N VAL A 618 28.47 -79.84 -33.34
CA VAL A 618 27.32 -80.27 -34.17
C VAL A 618 26.86 -79.17 -35.15
N CYS A 619 26.61 -79.61 -36.39
CA CYS A 619 26.21 -78.89 -37.60
C CYS A 619 25.12 -77.82 -37.46
N PHE A 620 25.50 -76.54 -37.38
CA PHE A 620 24.63 -75.42 -37.76
C PHE A 620 25.39 -74.28 -38.48
N SER A 621 26.41 -74.65 -39.27
CA SER A 621 27.39 -73.69 -39.81
C SER A 621 26.89 -72.80 -40.96
N ARG A 622 25.77 -73.14 -41.62
CA ARG A 622 25.24 -72.33 -42.74
C ARG A 622 24.20 -71.30 -42.29
N LEU A 623 23.25 -71.69 -41.43
CA LEU A 623 22.18 -70.79 -40.97
C LEU A 623 22.71 -69.66 -40.08
N MET A 624 23.70 -69.95 -39.23
CA MET A 624 24.39 -68.94 -38.41
C MET A 624 25.22 -67.98 -39.26
N ARG A 625 25.82 -68.43 -40.38
CA ARG A 625 26.55 -67.53 -41.29
C ARG A 625 25.61 -66.57 -42.00
N TYR A 626 24.43 -67.03 -42.42
CA TYR A 626 23.41 -66.14 -43.00
C TYR A 626 22.87 -65.15 -41.97
N ALA A 627 22.59 -65.58 -40.73
CA ALA A 627 22.15 -64.69 -39.67
C ALA A 627 23.22 -63.64 -39.31
N LEU A 628 24.49 -64.03 -39.23
CA LEU A 628 25.60 -63.10 -38.98
C LEU A 628 25.81 -62.14 -40.15
N LEU A 629 25.68 -62.60 -41.41
CA LEU A 629 25.73 -61.74 -42.59
C LEU A 629 24.56 -60.75 -42.61
N SER A 630 23.35 -61.18 -42.26
CA SER A 630 22.17 -60.31 -42.20
C SER A 630 22.32 -59.24 -41.12
N VAL A 631 22.86 -59.59 -39.95
CA VAL A 631 23.17 -58.62 -38.88
C VAL A 631 24.28 -57.67 -39.33
N LEU A 632 25.32 -58.16 -40.01
CA LEU A 632 26.42 -57.32 -40.52
C LEU A 632 25.94 -56.37 -41.63
N ILE A 633 25.04 -56.82 -42.51
CA ILE A 633 24.42 -56.00 -43.56
C ILE A 633 23.49 -54.96 -42.94
N LEU A 634 22.69 -55.32 -41.94
CA LEU A 634 21.88 -54.36 -41.17
C LEU A 634 22.76 -53.31 -40.48
N TRP A 635 23.90 -53.72 -39.92
CA TRP A 635 24.90 -52.82 -39.32
C TRP A 635 25.51 -51.87 -40.35
N ILE A 636 25.85 -52.38 -41.55
CA ILE A 636 26.36 -51.56 -42.66
C ILE A 636 25.29 -50.59 -43.18
N VAL A 637 24.02 -51.01 -43.23
CA VAL A 637 22.89 -50.15 -43.64
C VAL A 637 22.64 -49.05 -42.60
N GLU A 638 22.70 -49.35 -41.30
CA GLU A 638 22.64 -48.33 -40.24
C GLU A 638 23.83 -47.36 -40.27
N LEU A 639 25.04 -47.87 -40.48
CA LEU A 639 26.25 -47.04 -40.62
C LEU A 639 26.19 -46.15 -41.87
N LEU A 640 25.61 -46.66 -42.97
CA LEU A 640 25.37 -45.88 -44.20
C LEU A 640 24.24 -44.86 -44.03
N PHE A 641 23.23 -45.14 -43.22
CA PHE A 641 22.16 -44.18 -42.91
C PHE A 641 22.66 -43.04 -42.00
N LEU A 642 23.54 -43.35 -41.05
CA LEU A 642 24.27 -42.38 -40.23
C LEU A 642 25.32 -41.61 -41.05
N SER A 643 25.99 -42.27 -42.00
CA SER A 643 26.98 -41.68 -42.91
C SER A 643 26.36 -40.78 -43.98
N ASN A 644 25.16 -41.09 -44.50
CA ASN A 644 24.46 -40.25 -45.49
C ASN A 644 23.71 -39.07 -44.87
N SER A 645 23.73 -38.95 -43.54
CA SER A 645 23.10 -37.84 -42.81
C SER A 645 24.10 -36.82 -42.28
N CYS A 646 25.39 -36.94 -42.62
CA CYS A 646 26.42 -35.98 -42.22
C CYS A 646 27.53 -35.89 -43.27
N ASP A 647 27.25 -35.21 -44.38
CA ASP A 647 28.30 -34.70 -45.24
C ASP A 647 28.93 -33.45 -44.61
N GLN A 648 30.22 -33.58 -44.29
CA GLN A 648 31.25 -32.55 -44.04
C GLN A 648 31.69 -32.30 -42.59
N LEU A 649 32.83 -32.90 -42.25
CA LEU A 649 33.83 -32.31 -41.37
C LEU A 649 34.78 -31.45 -42.23
N LEU A 650 34.64 -30.13 -42.11
CA LEU A 650 35.58 -29.07 -42.56
C LEU A 650 35.74 -28.83 -44.08
N CYS A 651 34.81 -28.06 -44.67
CA CYS A 651 35.12 -26.89 -45.53
C CYS A 651 33.83 -26.21 -46.01
N GLY A 652 33.64 -24.92 -45.67
CA GLY A 652 32.74 -24.05 -46.44
C GLY A 652 31.80 -23.20 -45.61
N VAL A 653 32.33 -22.11 -45.07
CA VAL A 653 31.57 -20.95 -44.63
C VAL A 653 30.67 -20.46 -45.78
N LYS A 654 29.37 -20.76 -45.71
CA LYS A 654 28.31 -19.95 -46.31
C LYS A 654 27.36 -19.54 -45.20
N TRP A 655 27.51 -18.28 -44.79
CA TRP A 655 26.62 -17.58 -43.88
C TRP A 655 25.16 -17.73 -44.35
N LYS A 656 24.35 -18.52 -43.63
CA LYS A 656 22.92 -18.21 -43.48
C LYS A 656 22.81 -17.10 -42.45
N GLY A 657 23.02 -15.87 -42.90
CA GLY A 657 22.93 -14.64 -42.12
C GLY A 657 21.51 -14.25 -41.69
N ALA A 658 20.66 -15.21 -41.30
CA ALA A 658 19.30 -14.95 -40.86
C ALA A 658 18.94 -15.58 -39.50
N ASP A 659 19.59 -16.69 -39.09
CA ASP A 659 19.21 -17.39 -37.85
C ASP A 659 20.05 -17.01 -36.62
N ALA A 660 21.30 -16.57 -36.78
CA ALA A 660 22.04 -15.97 -35.67
C ALA A 660 21.39 -14.65 -35.20
N LYS A 661 20.76 -13.88 -36.12
CA LYS A 661 19.92 -12.73 -35.76
C LYS A 661 18.58 -13.15 -35.15
N SER A 662 18.05 -14.33 -35.44
CA SER A 662 16.81 -14.85 -34.86
C SER A 662 17.00 -15.33 -33.43
N GLU A 663 18.11 -16.03 -33.14
CA GLU A 663 18.48 -16.45 -31.78
C GLU A 663 19.00 -15.29 -30.93
N ILE A 664 19.78 -14.37 -31.51
CA ILE A 664 20.16 -13.13 -30.85
C ILE A 664 18.94 -12.21 -30.69
N ASN A 665 18.01 -12.11 -31.65
CA ASN A 665 16.76 -11.35 -31.46
C ASN A 665 15.78 -12.05 -30.50
N LYS A 666 15.81 -13.37 -30.36
CA LYS A 666 15.06 -14.10 -29.33
C LYS A 666 15.70 -13.93 -27.96
N GLN A 667 17.02 -13.97 -27.85
CA GLN A 667 17.76 -13.67 -26.63
C GLN A 667 17.61 -12.20 -26.24
N ILE A 668 17.69 -11.25 -27.19
CA ILE A 668 17.41 -9.83 -26.99
C ILE A 668 15.93 -9.64 -26.64
N ARG A 669 14.97 -10.30 -27.30
CA ARG A 669 13.55 -10.24 -26.89
C ARG A 669 13.31 -10.86 -25.51
N LEU A 670 14.03 -11.91 -25.11
CA LEU A 670 13.97 -12.50 -23.76
C LEU A 670 14.63 -11.58 -22.72
N TYR A 671 15.70 -10.88 -23.09
CA TYR A 671 16.41 -9.89 -22.27
C TYR A 671 15.64 -8.57 -22.15
N GLU A 672 14.90 -8.18 -23.19
CA GLU A 672 13.94 -7.07 -23.23
C GLU A 672 12.65 -7.44 -22.50
N LEU A 673 12.17 -8.69 -22.58
CA LEU A 673 11.08 -9.21 -21.73
C LEU A 673 11.43 -9.18 -20.24
N GLN A 674 12.73 -9.17 -19.89
CA GLN A 674 13.17 -9.09 -18.51
C GLN A 674 13.15 -7.67 -17.95
N ARG A 675 13.19 -6.63 -18.80
CA ARG A 675 13.22 -5.22 -18.38
C ARG A 675 11.95 -4.47 -18.77
N LEU A 676 11.12 -4.15 -17.78
CA LEU A 676 9.94 -3.32 -17.98
C LEU A 676 10.35 -1.84 -18.07
N PRO A 677 9.95 -1.11 -19.14
CA PRO A 677 10.25 0.31 -19.26
C PRO A 677 9.56 1.09 -18.15
N LEU A 678 10.23 2.12 -17.62
CA LEU A 678 9.63 2.99 -16.62
C LEU A 678 8.55 3.88 -17.25
N PRO A 679 7.40 4.06 -16.58
CA PRO A 679 6.26 4.73 -17.18
C PRO A 679 6.48 6.24 -17.32
N THR A 680 5.89 6.85 -18.35
CA THR A 680 5.55 8.27 -18.40
C THR A 680 4.04 8.35 -18.41
N VAL A 681 3.44 8.97 -17.40
CA VAL A 681 2.00 8.90 -17.19
C VAL A 681 1.32 10.14 -17.75
N VAL A 682 0.23 9.96 -18.50
CA VAL A 682 -0.65 11.05 -18.93
C VAL A 682 -2.05 10.75 -18.42
N LEU A 683 -2.58 11.66 -17.60
CA LEU A 683 -3.96 11.62 -17.12
C LEU A 683 -4.81 12.53 -18.02
N THR A 684 -5.88 11.99 -18.59
CA THR A 684 -6.84 12.76 -19.39
C THR A 684 -8.26 12.46 -18.93
N SER A 685 -9.13 13.47 -18.99
CA SER A 685 -10.54 13.36 -18.66
C SER A 685 -11.30 14.56 -19.21
N LEU A 686 -12.62 14.47 -19.32
CA LEU A 686 -13.44 15.67 -19.51
C LEU A 686 -13.38 16.54 -18.25
N PRO A 687 -13.25 17.88 -18.32
CA PRO A 687 -13.18 18.73 -17.14
C PRO A 687 -14.39 18.53 -16.22
N GLY A 688 -14.16 18.49 -14.91
CA GLY A 688 -15.19 18.18 -13.91
C GLY A 688 -15.45 16.67 -13.71
N SER A 689 -14.66 15.79 -14.33
CA SER A 689 -14.73 14.34 -14.08
C SER A 689 -14.01 13.89 -12.79
N GLY A 690 -13.29 14.79 -12.12
CA GLY A 690 -12.63 14.52 -10.83
C GLY A 690 -11.23 13.90 -10.93
N SER A 691 -10.50 14.10 -12.03
CA SER A 691 -9.15 13.55 -12.23
C SER A 691 -8.11 14.05 -11.23
N GLU A 692 -8.38 15.16 -10.55
CA GLU A 692 -7.55 15.72 -9.50
C GLU A 692 -7.37 14.76 -8.32
N ILE A 693 -8.33 13.86 -8.06
CA ILE A 693 -8.25 12.91 -6.95
C ILE A 693 -7.09 11.91 -7.13
N LEU A 694 -6.73 11.61 -8.38
CA LEU A 694 -5.61 10.72 -8.68
C LEU A 694 -4.25 11.32 -8.30
N LYS A 695 -4.18 12.64 -8.01
CA LYS A 695 -2.97 13.29 -7.47
C LYS A 695 -2.41 12.54 -6.27
N HIS A 696 -3.28 11.99 -5.40
CA HIS A 696 -2.87 11.33 -4.16
C HIS A 696 -2.05 10.05 -4.37
N LEU A 697 -2.08 9.46 -5.57
CA LEU A 697 -1.23 8.32 -5.93
C LEU A 697 0.20 8.73 -6.33
N PHE A 698 0.40 9.98 -6.76
CA PHE A 698 1.64 10.43 -7.41
C PHE A 698 2.36 11.57 -6.69
N TYR A 699 1.67 12.32 -5.83
CA TYR A 699 2.22 13.47 -5.14
C TYR A 699 3.01 13.07 -3.89
N ASN A 700 4.07 13.83 -3.57
CA ASN A 700 5.00 13.55 -2.48
C ASN A 700 5.54 12.09 -2.51
N ASN A 701 5.90 11.63 -3.71
CA ASN A 701 6.36 10.28 -3.99
C ASN A 701 7.73 10.34 -4.67
N SER A 702 8.69 9.53 -4.24
CA SER A 702 10.03 9.47 -4.84
C SER A 702 10.03 9.00 -6.30
N ASP A 703 8.99 8.29 -6.71
CA ASP A 703 8.90 7.61 -8.00
C ASP A 703 8.34 8.50 -9.09
N PHE A 704 7.58 9.53 -8.72
CA PHE A 704 6.79 10.35 -9.64
C PHE A 704 6.96 11.84 -9.40
N VAL A 705 6.85 12.64 -10.45
CA VAL A 705 6.69 14.09 -10.40
C VAL A 705 5.36 14.46 -11.06
N TYR A 706 4.44 14.96 -10.25
CA TYR A 706 3.08 15.30 -10.69
C TYR A 706 3.00 16.75 -11.19
N ILE A 707 2.82 16.90 -12.50
CA ILE A 707 2.74 18.18 -13.19
C ILE A 707 1.31 18.41 -13.67
N ARG A 708 0.71 19.51 -13.22
CA ARG A 708 -0.60 19.97 -13.69
C ARG A 708 -0.43 20.83 -14.92
N VAL A 709 -1.26 20.61 -15.95
CA VAL A 709 -1.24 21.41 -17.17
C VAL A 709 -2.67 21.80 -17.57
N PRO A 710 -2.96 23.08 -17.87
CA PRO A 710 -2.07 24.24 -17.70
C PRO A 710 -2.03 24.73 -16.23
N THR A 711 -0.97 25.47 -15.91
CA THR A 711 -0.84 26.36 -14.74
C THR A 711 -0.30 27.70 -15.20
N GLU A 712 -0.29 28.73 -14.35
CA GLU A 712 0.27 30.05 -14.70
C GLU A 712 1.72 29.97 -15.22
N HIS A 713 2.51 29.04 -14.68
CA HIS A 713 3.94 28.91 -14.97
C HIS A 713 4.28 27.72 -15.89
N VAL A 714 3.38 26.74 -16.01
CA VAL A 714 3.48 25.61 -16.94
C VAL A 714 2.27 25.65 -17.84
N ASP A 715 2.36 26.47 -18.89
CA ASP A 715 1.30 26.64 -19.88
C ASP A 715 1.66 25.97 -21.22
N ILE A 716 0.65 25.80 -22.05
CA ILE A 716 0.79 25.28 -23.41
C ILE A 716 1.39 26.40 -24.28
N PRO A 717 2.45 26.13 -25.07
CA PRO A 717 3.03 27.14 -25.93
C PRO A 717 2.02 27.72 -26.92
N GLU A 718 2.09 29.03 -27.17
CA GLU A 718 1.33 29.67 -28.24
C GLU A 718 1.71 29.07 -29.59
N THR A 719 0.74 28.53 -30.30
CA THR A 719 0.90 27.96 -31.64
C THR A 719 -0.26 28.39 -32.54
N GLU A 720 -0.19 28.09 -33.84
CA GLU A 720 -1.30 28.31 -34.78
C GLU A 720 -2.60 27.59 -34.36
N PHE A 721 -2.50 26.56 -33.52
CA PHE A 721 -3.64 25.87 -32.93
C PHE A 721 -3.92 26.40 -31.52
N GLU A 722 -5.09 27.00 -31.32
CA GLU A 722 -5.56 27.41 -30.00
C GLU A 722 -6.25 26.25 -29.28
N PHE A 723 -5.73 25.88 -28.10
CA PHE A 723 -6.35 24.84 -27.27
C PHE A 723 -7.51 25.41 -26.46
N ASP A 724 -8.71 24.87 -26.65
CA ASP A 724 -9.83 25.20 -25.77
C ASP A 724 -9.60 24.63 -24.36
N SER A 725 -9.94 25.43 -23.34
CA SER A 725 -9.72 25.06 -21.94
C SER A 725 -10.75 24.06 -21.40
N LEU A 726 -11.87 23.88 -22.09
CA LEU A 726 -12.89 22.88 -21.81
C LEU A 726 -12.65 21.62 -22.67
N VAL A 727 -12.81 21.73 -23.99
CA VAL A 727 -12.74 20.60 -24.93
C VAL A 727 -12.73 21.10 -26.38
N ASP A 728 -12.04 20.38 -27.25
CA ASP A 728 -12.08 20.56 -28.70
C ASP A 728 -12.43 19.24 -29.42
N SER A 729 -12.77 19.35 -30.72
CA SER A 729 -13.14 18.22 -31.58
C SER A 729 -11.98 17.76 -32.49
N CYS A 730 -10.76 18.24 -32.25
CA CYS A 730 -9.62 18.07 -33.14
C CYS A 730 -8.78 16.86 -32.79
N GLU A 731 -8.71 15.93 -33.76
CA GLU A 731 -7.94 14.70 -33.67
C GLU A 731 -6.54 14.88 -34.24
N TRP A 732 -5.54 14.43 -33.48
CA TRP A 732 -4.15 14.39 -33.92
C TRP A 732 -3.67 12.94 -34.01
N SER A 733 -3.22 12.56 -35.20
CA SER A 733 -2.79 11.20 -35.51
C SER A 733 -1.30 10.98 -35.26
N ARG A 734 -0.87 9.71 -35.27
CA ARG A 734 0.57 9.37 -35.32
C ARG A 734 1.26 9.94 -36.56
N THR A 735 0.56 9.97 -37.69
CA THR A 735 1.11 10.51 -38.94
C THR A 735 1.36 12.01 -38.87
N ASP A 736 0.54 12.76 -38.13
CA ASP A 736 0.77 14.19 -37.87
C ASP A 736 2.07 14.37 -37.09
N ALA A 737 2.30 13.52 -36.08
CA ALA A 737 3.54 13.55 -35.30
C ALA A 737 4.76 13.21 -36.17
N ALA A 738 4.70 12.10 -36.92
CA ALA A 738 5.81 11.63 -37.76
C ALA A 738 6.18 12.62 -38.89
N ARG A 739 5.20 13.37 -39.41
CA ARG A 739 5.43 14.43 -40.41
C ARG A 739 5.91 15.75 -39.80
N GLY A 740 6.03 15.82 -38.47
CA GLY A 740 6.45 17.03 -37.76
C GLY A 740 5.40 18.15 -37.82
N ARG A 741 4.10 17.82 -37.88
CA ARG A 741 3.03 18.79 -37.66
C ARG A 741 2.98 19.11 -36.16
N PHE A 742 2.87 20.38 -35.77
CA PHE A 742 2.93 20.85 -34.37
C PHE A 742 4.30 20.67 -33.66
N LYS A 743 5.43 20.94 -34.35
CA LYS A 743 6.79 20.79 -33.78
C LYS A 743 7.02 21.49 -32.44
N ILE A 744 6.43 22.67 -32.22
CA ILE A 744 6.55 23.41 -30.96
C ILE A 744 5.96 22.59 -29.81
N ILE A 745 4.77 22.00 -30.00
CA ILE A 745 4.12 21.14 -29.01
C ILE A 745 4.91 19.84 -28.80
N GLN A 746 5.46 19.25 -29.87
CA GLN A 746 6.36 18.09 -29.74
C GLN A 746 7.58 18.42 -28.89
N GLY A 747 8.26 19.53 -29.18
CA GLY A 747 9.43 19.99 -28.42
C GLY A 747 9.11 20.31 -26.97
N TRP A 748 7.94 20.90 -26.71
CA TRP A 748 7.45 21.17 -25.35
C TRP A 748 7.12 19.88 -24.58
N LEU A 749 6.39 18.93 -25.16
CA LEU A 749 6.13 17.62 -24.55
C LEU A 749 7.45 16.89 -24.28
N HIS A 750 8.38 16.88 -25.24
CA HIS A 750 9.68 16.26 -25.09
C HIS A 750 10.50 16.94 -23.98
N SER A 751 10.44 18.27 -23.86
CA SER A 751 11.06 19.04 -22.77
C SER A 751 10.49 18.66 -21.41
N LEU A 752 9.16 18.56 -21.29
CA LEU A 752 8.49 18.17 -20.04
C LEU A 752 8.79 16.74 -19.63
N VAL A 753 8.84 15.80 -20.57
CA VAL A 753 8.96 14.35 -20.30
C VAL A 753 10.41 13.90 -20.14
N HIS A 754 11.31 14.34 -21.04
CA HIS A 754 12.69 13.85 -21.08
C HIS A 754 13.68 14.82 -20.42
N ASN A 755 13.35 16.10 -20.29
CA ASN A 755 14.22 17.15 -19.74
C ASN A 755 13.53 17.98 -18.65
N THR A 756 12.68 17.34 -17.82
CA THR A 756 11.82 18.00 -16.82
C THR A 756 12.57 18.97 -15.92
N LYS A 757 13.76 18.58 -15.44
CA LYS A 757 14.61 19.43 -14.58
C LYS A 757 14.97 20.74 -15.28
N LEU A 758 15.45 20.67 -16.52
CA LEU A 758 15.83 21.83 -17.31
C LEU A 758 14.60 22.68 -17.65
N HIS A 759 13.49 22.03 -18.00
CA HIS A 759 12.21 22.71 -18.26
C HIS A 759 11.79 23.56 -17.05
N LEU A 760 11.73 22.95 -15.86
CA LEU A 760 11.34 23.64 -14.64
C LEU A 760 12.32 24.76 -14.30
N GLN A 761 13.64 24.55 -14.47
CA GLN A 761 14.66 25.57 -14.21
C GLN A 761 14.50 26.82 -15.08
N ASN A 762 14.07 26.67 -16.33
CA ASN A 762 13.85 27.77 -17.26
C ASN A 762 12.61 28.62 -16.96
N ILE A 763 11.71 28.14 -16.08
CA ILE A 763 10.55 28.90 -15.62
C ILE A 763 11.03 30.02 -14.69
N GLN A 764 10.85 31.27 -15.14
CA GLN A 764 11.12 32.47 -14.37
C GLN A 764 10.02 32.69 -13.32
N LEU A 765 10.40 32.66 -12.04
CA LEU A 765 9.49 32.99 -10.93
C LEU A 765 9.78 34.44 -10.53
N VAL A 766 8.81 35.34 -10.68
CA VAL A 766 8.98 36.73 -10.27
C VAL A 766 9.10 36.77 -8.74
N GLU A 767 10.25 37.21 -8.22
CA GLU A 767 10.44 37.45 -6.79
C GLU A 767 9.62 38.68 -6.36
N GLY A 768 8.72 38.50 -5.38
CA GLY A 768 7.85 39.55 -4.84
C GLY A 768 8.56 40.67 -4.07
N SER A 769 9.85 40.90 -4.28
CA SER A 769 10.64 41.90 -3.57
C SER A 769 11.57 42.66 -4.51
N ARG A 770 11.01 43.49 -5.41
CA ARG A 770 11.62 44.70 -6.00
C ARG A 770 10.68 45.32 -7.04
N VAL A 771 9.64 46.03 -6.57
CA VAL A 771 9.02 47.09 -7.37
C VAL A 771 9.24 48.40 -6.64
N LYS A 772 10.50 48.87 -6.69
CA LYS A 772 10.83 50.29 -6.53
C LYS A 772 11.55 50.75 -7.79
N GLN A 773 11.00 51.82 -8.36
CA GLN A 773 11.56 52.71 -9.37
C GLN A 773 11.86 52.13 -10.75
N LEU A 774 10.96 52.43 -11.69
CA LEU A 774 11.38 52.89 -13.01
C LEU A 774 10.52 54.10 -13.43
N GLN A 775 11.16 55.25 -13.21
CA GLN A 775 11.14 56.51 -13.94
C GLN A 775 9.89 56.96 -14.72
N ARG A 776 9.42 58.13 -14.27
CA ARG A 776 8.62 59.14 -14.98
C ARG A 776 9.05 59.30 -16.44
N VAL A 777 8.09 59.18 -17.36
CA VAL A 777 8.03 59.99 -18.58
C VAL A 777 6.59 60.50 -18.72
N ASN A 778 6.45 61.81 -18.85
CA ASN A 778 5.20 62.54 -18.95
C ASN A 778 4.63 62.54 -20.39
N PRO A 779 3.35 62.90 -20.59
CA PRO A 779 2.50 62.41 -21.68
C PRO A 779 2.29 63.42 -22.81
N SER A 780 2.00 62.94 -24.03
CA SER A 780 1.38 63.75 -25.09
C SER A 780 -0.03 63.27 -25.43
N ARG A 781 -0.95 64.23 -25.41
CA ARG A 781 -2.38 64.17 -25.70
C ARG A 781 -2.66 63.77 -27.15
N ASP A 782 -3.68 62.95 -27.40
CA ASP A 782 -4.97 63.48 -27.88
C ASP A 782 -6.16 62.49 -27.94
N ARG A 783 -7.33 63.05 -27.57
CA ARG A 783 -8.74 62.73 -27.95
C ARG A 783 -9.50 61.49 -27.41
N LYS A 784 -10.22 61.73 -26.28
CA LYS A 784 -11.70 61.65 -26.01
C LYS A 784 -12.52 60.61 -26.84
N LYS A 785 -13.48 59.82 -26.30
CA LYS A 785 -14.54 60.12 -25.29
C LYS A 785 -15.38 58.85 -24.92
N ARG A 786 -15.87 58.81 -23.66
CA ARG A 786 -17.01 58.02 -23.05
C ARG A 786 -16.76 56.52 -22.78
N SER A 787 -17.17 55.92 -21.65
CA SER A 787 -18.18 56.28 -20.64
C SER A 787 -17.81 55.75 -19.23
N ARG A 788 -18.32 56.43 -18.20
CA ARG A 788 -18.23 56.06 -16.77
C ARG A 788 -18.89 54.70 -16.51
N ARG A 789 -18.16 53.75 -15.91
CA ARG A 789 -18.74 52.60 -15.21
C ARG A 789 -18.24 52.60 -13.76
N LYS A 790 -19.21 52.42 -12.85
CA LYS A 790 -19.10 52.40 -11.39
C LYS A 790 -17.89 51.60 -10.88
N GLU A 791 -17.17 52.21 -9.96
CA GLU A 791 -16.19 51.55 -9.09
C GLU A 791 -16.88 50.49 -8.22
N GLN A 792 -16.40 49.25 -8.33
CA GLN A 792 -16.55 48.18 -7.33
C GLN A 792 -15.15 47.94 -6.72
N PRO A 793 -15.05 47.52 -5.45
CA PRO A 793 -13.80 47.56 -4.70
C PRO A 793 -12.78 46.55 -5.26
N ALA A 794 -11.75 47.06 -5.94
CA ALA A 794 -10.70 46.28 -6.61
C ALA A 794 -9.62 45.72 -5.65
N SER A 795 -9.77 45.87 -4.33
CA SER A 795 -8.77 45.43 -3.34
C SER A 795 -8.89 43.95 -2.98
N GLU A 796 -10.10 43.38 -2.90
CA GLU A 796 -10.31 41.97 -2.52
C GLU A 796 -9.97 40.98 -3.65
N LEU A 797 -10.24 41.35 -4.91
CA LEU A 797 -9.85 40.54 -6.07
C LEU A 797 -8.33 40.53 -6.28
N LYS A 798 -7.65 41.67 -6.06
CA LYS A 798 -6.18 41.73 -6.11
C LYS A 798 -5.53 40.91 -4.99
N GLY A 799 -6.14 40.89 -3.80
CA GLY A 799 -5.70 40.05 -2.68
C GLY A 799 -5.75 38.56 -3.03
N LYS A 800 -6.91 38.05 -3.46
CA LYS A 800 -7.09 36.63 -3.83
C LYS A 800 -6.24 36.20 -5.03
N LEU A 801 -6.10 37.08 -6.04
CA LEU A 801 -5.23 36.80 -7.19
C LEU A 801 -3.78 36.67 -6.71
N ARG A 802 -3.28 37.63 -5.92
CA ARG A 802 -1.91 37.60 -5.36
C ARG A 802 -1.63 36.34 -4.53
N THR A 803 -2.57 35.91 -3.69
CA THR A 803 -2.44 34.64 -2.94
C THR A 803 -2.49 33.39 -3.84
N SER A 804 -3.08 33.48 -5.03
CA SER A 804 -3.03 32.40 -6.03
C SER A 804 -1.66 32.35 -6.73
N LEU A 805 -1.15 33.51 -7.16
CA LEU A 805 0.17 33.64 -7.81
C LEU A 805 1.28 33.15 -6.85
N GLU A 806 1.22 33.54 -5.58
CA GLU A 806 2.19 33.10 -4.56
C GLU A 806 2.14 31.57 -4.32
N ARG A 807 0.94 30.96 -4.40
CA ARG A 807 0.77 29.50 -4.28
C ARG A 807 1.27 28.74 -5.51
N ASP A 808 1.03 29.24 -6.71
CA ASP A 808 1.50 28.60 -7.94
C ASP A 808 3.02 28.74 -8.10
N ALA A 809 3.61 29.86 -7.68
CA ALA A 809 5.06 30.00 -7.60
C ALA A 809 5.68 29.01 -6.59
N GLU A 810 5.07 28.82 -5.41
CA GLU A 810 5.54 27.84 -4.43
C GLU A 810 5.43 26.40 -4.95
N TYR A 811 4.36 26.06 -5.67
CA TYR A 811 4.22 24.78 -6.35
C TYR A 811 5.38 24.48 -7.31
N ILE A 812 5.84 25.48 -8.08
CA ILE A 812 7.02 25.30 -8.96
C ILE A 812 8.31 25.14 -8.14
N ARG A 813 8.48 25.88 -7.04
CA ARG A 813 9.65 25.73 -6.15
C ARG A 813 9.70 24.33 -5.53
N GLU A 814 8.54 23.81 -5.12
CA GLU A 814 8.41 22.45 -4.60
C GLU A 814 8.80 21.42 -5.66
N MET A 815 8.29 21.54 -6.89
CA MET A 815 8.68 20.64 -7.99
C MET A 815 10.18 20.74 -8.33
N LYS A 816 10.76 21.94 -8.32
CA LYS A 816 12.21 22.14 -8.52
C LYS A 816 13.03 21.41 -7.44
N ARG A 817 12.59 21.47 -6.17
CA ARG A 817 13.22 20.76 -5.05
C ARG A 817 13.06 19.25 -5.21
N HIS A 818 11.87 18.79 -5.57
CA HIS A 818 11.56 17.38 -5.77
C HIS A 818 12.41 16.74 -6.86
N VAL A 819 12.52 17.36 -8.03
CA VAL A 819 13.34 16.84 -9.15
C VAL A 819 14.84 16.95 -8.86
N ALA A 820 15.26 17.88 -7.99
CA ALA A 820 16.64 17.93 -7.51
C ALA A 820 16.96 16.78 -6.55
N GLU A 821 16.02 16.39 -5.70
CA GLU A 821 16.14 15.28 -4.75
C GLU A 821 15.98 13.90 -5.43
N TYR A 822 15.04 13.79 -6.38
CA TYR A 822 14.68 12.57 -7.11
C TYR A 822 14.85 12.76 -8.63
N PRO A 823 16.10 12.75 -9.14
CA PRO A 823 16.38 13.07 -10.54
C PRO A 823 15.82 12.05 -11.56
N ASN A 824 15.58 10.81 -11.14
CA ASN A 824 15.03 9.74 -11.97
C ASN A 824 13.50 9.58 -11.84
N ALA A 825 12.83 10.44 -11.06
CA ALA A 825 11.38 10.42 -10.91
C ALA A 825 10.67 10.53 -12.25
N ARG A 826 9.57 9.79 -12.40
CA ARG A 826 8.81 9.70 -13.65
C ARG A 826 7.73 10.75 -13.74
N VAL A 827 7.56 11.33 -14.91
CA VAL A 827 6.61 12.42 -15.12
C VAL A 827 5.18 11.89 -15.16
N VAL A 828 4.30 12.57 -14.43
CA VAL A 828 2.85 12.40 -14.49
C VAL A 828 2.25 13.73 -14.95
N LEU A 829 1.75 13.77 -16.18
CA LEU A 829 1.09 14.95 -16.74
C LEU A 829 -0.42 14.83 -16.52
N ASN A 830 -1.00 15.68 -15.67
CA ASN A 830 -2.45 15.82 -15.59
C ASN A 830 -2.93 16.91 -16.55
N MET A 831 -3.52 16.46 -17.67
CA MET A 831 -4.06 17.32 -18.71
C MET A 831 -5.50 17.70 -18.36
N ARG A 832 -5.68 18.93 -17.88
CA ARG A 832 -6.98 19.40 -17.35
C ARG A 832 -8.03 19.66 -18.42
N SER A 833 -7.63 19.98 -19.64
CA SER A 833 -8.56 20.19 -20.76
C SER A 833 -8.92 18.86 -21.43
N GLY A 834 -10.19 18.68 -21.76
CA GLY A 834 -10.71 17.52 -22.48
C GLY A 834 -10.13 17.36 -23.88
N SER A 835 -9.60 18.45 -24.44
CA SER A 835 -8.95 18.57 -25.75
C SER A 835 -7.80 17.58 -25.98
N TRP A 836 -7.10 17.16 -24.93
CA TRP A 836 -5.94 16.28 -25.04
C TRP A 836 -6.30 14.81 -25.31
N THR A 837 -7.54 14.42 -25.02
CA THR A 837 -7.99 13.01 -25.13
C THR A 837 -7.95 12.52 -26.58
N LEU A 838 -8.30 13.39 -27.55
CA LEU A 838 -8.28 13.06 -28.98
C LEU A 838 -6.88 13.17 -29.63
N LYS A 839 -5.89 13.58 -28.85
CA LYS A 839 -4.49 13.78 -29.27
C LYS A 839 -3.57 12.69 -28.71
N LEU A 840 -4.13 11.70 -28.01
CA LEU A 840 -3.36 10.58 -27.42
C LEU A 840 -2.51 9.79 -28.45
N PRO A 841 -2.96 9.50 -29.70
CA PRO A 841 -2.11 8.83 -30.68
C PRO A 841 -0.88 9.66 -31.06
N PHE A 842 -1.04 10.97 -31.18
CA PHE A 842 0.08 11.89 -31.38
C PHE A 842 1.04 11.86 -30.19
N ILE A 843 0.53 11.91 -28.95
CA ILE A 843 1.38 11.84 -27.74
C ILE A 843 2.11 10.50 -27.66
N GLN A 844 1.46 9.39 -28.02
CA GLN A 844 2.07 8.06 -28.09
C GLN A 844 3.25 8.00 -29.06
N GLU A 845 3.15 8.68 -30.21
CA GLU A 845 4.25 8.78 -31.17
C GLU A 845 5.40 9.64 -30.64
N VAL A 846 5.08 10.74 -29.95
CA VAL A 846 6.09 11.69 -29.41
C VAL A 846 6.85 11.11 -28.21
N VAL A 847 6.15 10.43 -27.30
CA VAL A 847 6.73 9.88 -26.05
C VAL A 847 7.29 8.47 -26.26
N GLY A 848 6.66 7.66 -27.12
CA GLY A 848 7.08 6.29 -27.41
C GLY A 848 6.56 5.24 -26.41
N PRO A 849 7.19 4.05 -26.35
CA PRO A 849 6.67 2.87 -25.63
C PRO A 849 6.52 3.01 -24.11
N SER A 850 7.18 4.00 -23.50
CA SER A 850 7.05 4.28 -22.06
C SER A 850 5.73 4.98 -21.70
N LEU A 851 4.95 5.46 -22.68
CA LEU A 851 3.69 6.14 -22.38
C LEU A 851 2.70 5.19 -21.70
N ARG A 852 2.09 5.68 -20.63
CA ARG A 852 0.96 5.05 -19.94
C ARG A 852 -0.14 6.10 -19.78
N THR A 853 -1.24 5.93 -20.51
CA THR A 853 -2.38 6.83 -20.44
C THR A 853 -3.43 6.29 -19.50
N ILE A 854 -3.85 7.10 -18.55
CA ILE A 854 -5.02 6.83 -17.71
C ILE A 854 -6.12 7.79 -18.15
N PHE A 855 -7.19 7.22 -18.71
CA PHE A 855 -8.39 7.98 -19.05
C PHE A 855 -9.43 7.80 -17.95
N LEU A 856 -9.67 8.88 -17.21
CA LEU A 856 -10.70 8.88 -16.17
C LEU A 856 -12.03 9.30 -16.78
N VAL A 857 -13.02 8.41 -16.70
CA VAL A 857 -14.38 8.65 -17.13
C VAL A 857 -15.33 8.70 -15.95
N ARG A 858 -16.31 9.58 -16.01
CA ARG A 858 -17.35 9.76 -14.98
C ARG A 858 -18.72 9.45 -15.56
N ASP A 859 -19.63 8.95 -14.74
CA ASP A 859 -21.03 8.75 -15.12
C ASP A 859 -21.61 10.07 -15.67
N PRO A 860 -22.18 10.09 -16.89
CA PRO A 860 -22.74 11.30 -17.49
C PRO A 860 -23.85 11.91 -16.63
N ARG A 861 -24.61 11.11 -15.88
CA ARG A 861 -25.68 11.59 -15.00
C ARG A 861 -25.09 12.38 -13.83
N ALA A 862 -24.01 11.86 -13.24
CA ALA A 862 -23.27 12.55 -12.18
C ALA A 862 -22.55 13.80 -12.71
N TRP A 863 -21.92 13.72 -13.87
CA TRP A 863 -21.19 14.83 -14.49
C TRP A 863 -22.12 15.99 -14.89
N ILE A 864 -23.28 15.69 -15.50
CA ILE A 864 -24.28 16.72 -15.86
C ILE A 864 -24.93 17.30 -14.60
N TYR A 865 -25.17 16.45 -13.58
CA TYR A 865 -25.66 16.93 -12.29
C TYR A 865 -24.72 17.97 -11.68
N LEU A 866 -23.41 17.68 -11.68
CA LEU A 866 -22.38 18.62 -11.23
C LEU A 866 -22.44 19.94 -12.01
N MET A 867 -22.52 19.85 -13.34
CA MET A 867 -22.48 21.03 -14.22
C MET A 867 -23.71 21.94 -14.10
N VAL A 868 -24.91 21.37 -13.90
CA VAL A 868 -26.18 22.11 -14.00
C VAL A 868 -26.86 22.33 -12.65
N TYR A 869 -26.82 21.37 -11.73
CA TYR A 869 -27.67 21.34 -10.55
C TYR A 869 -26.92 21.54 -9.22
N ASN A 870 -25.60 21.32 -9.17
CA ASN A 870 -24.85 21.31 -7.90
C ASN A 870 -24.64 22.70 -7.28
N SER A 871 -24.63 23.76 -8.08
CA SER A 871 -24.41 25.14 -7.62
C SER A 871 -25.40 26.13 -8.22
N LYS A 872 -25.62 27.26 -7.54
CA LYS A 872 -26.34 28.43 -8.06
C LYS A 872 -25.46 29.68 -7.93
N PRO A 873 -25.06 30.35 -9.03
CA PRO A 873 -25.29 29.96 -10.44
C PRO A 873 -24.61 28.63 -10.80
N SER A 874 -25.11 27.94 -11.83
CA SER A 874 -24.60 26.64 -12.25
C SER A 874 -23.20 26.74 -12.85
N LEU A 875 -22.42 25.66 -12.77
CA LEU A 875 -21.09 25.61 -13.38
C LEU A 875 -21.17 25.78 -14.90
N TYR A 876 -22.23 25.29 -15.54
CA TYR A 876 -22.50 25.50 -16.96
C TYR A 876 -22.48 26.98 -17.36
N SER A 877 -23.10 27.84 -16.53
CA SER A 877 -23.10 29.29 -16.74
C SER A 877 -21.79 29.94 -16.27
N LEU A 878 -21.26 29.54 -15.10
CA LEU A 878 -20.03 30.10 -14.54
C LEU A 878 -18.79 29.87 -15.43
N LYS A 879 -18.72 28.70 -16.08
CA LYS A 879 -17.65 28.33 -17.01
C LYS A 879 -17.94 28.75 -18.45
N ASN A 880 -19.04 29.46 -18.70
CA ASN A 880 -19.47 29.90 -20.02
C ASN A 880 -19.40 28.80 -21.11
N ILE A 881 -19.91 27.61 -20.78
CA ILE A 881 -19.88 26.44 -21.67
C ILE A 881 -20.46 26.73 -23.08
N PRO A 882 -21.55 27.52 -23.24
CA PRO A 882 -22.03 27.89 -24.57
C PRO A 882 -20.98 28.60 -25.42
N GLN A 883 -20.19 29.51 -24.82
CA GLN A 883 -19.13 30.21 -25.53
C GLN A 883 -18.05 29.22 -26.02
N HIS A 884 -17.55 28.34 -25.16
CA HIS A 884 -16.58 27.30 -25.52
C HIS A 884 -17.06 26.45 -26.70
N LEU A 885 -18.31 25.98 -26.63
CA LEU A 885 -18.91 25.17 -27.70
C LEU A 885 -19.09 25.95 -29.01
N SER A 886 -19.40 27.24 -28.97
CA SER A 886 -19.48 28.09 -30.16
C SER A 886 -18.12 28.30 -30.83
N LEU A 887 -17.04 28.37 -30.04
CA LEU A 887 -15.68 28.58 -30.54
C LEU A 887 -15.11 27.30 -31.17
N MET A 888 -15.50 26.14 -30.64
CA MET A 888 -15.04 24.82 -31.09
C MET A 888 -15.29 24.52 -32.57
N PHE A 889 -16.29 25.15 -33.21
CA PHE A 889 -16.69 24.87 -34.60
C PHE A 889 -16.39 26.02 -35.58
N LYS A 890 -15.56 27.00 -35.22
CA LYS A 890 -15.15 28.06 -36.15
C LYS A 890 -14.18 27.52 -37.22
N GLU A 891 -14.34 28.01 -38.46
CA GLU A 891 -13.69 27.46 -39.66
C GLU A 891 -12.15 27.68 -39.75
N ASP A 892 -11.56 28.52 -38.89
CA ASP A 892 -10.13 28.92 -38.94
C ASP A 892 -9.21 28.21 -37.91
N SER A 893 -9.57 27.01 -37.45
CA SER A 893 -8.97 26.40 -36.24
C SER A 893 -7.64 25.62 -36.44
N GLY A 894 -7.03 25.60 -37.64
CA GLY A 894 -5.78 24.85 -37.88
C GLY A 894 -5.89 23.31 -37.67
N CYS A 895 -7.11 22.80 -37.54
CA CYS A 895 -7.44 21.44 -37.16
C CYS A 895 -7.18 20.42 -38.30
N PRO A 896 -6.38 19.36 -38.09
CA PRO A 896 -6.11 18.35 -39.13
C PRO A 896 -7.36 17.56 -39.55
N ALA A 897 -8.14 17.14 -38.57
CA ALA A 897 -9.34 16.33 -38.74
C ALA A 897 -10.29 16.58 -37.57
N VAL A 898 -11.57 16.77 -37.88
CA VAL A 898 -12.64 16.94 -36.89
C VAL A 898 -13.31 15.59 -36.62
N ALA A 899 -13.43 15.24 -35.34
CA ALA A 899 -14.08 14.03 -34.88
C ALA A 899 -15.55 13.96 -35.35
N SER A 900 -15.90 12.87 -36.02
CA SER A 900 -17.23 12.69 -36.62
C SER A 900 -18.38 12.69 -35.60
N GLU A 901 -18.08 12.27 -34.38
CA GLU A 901 -18.99 12.17 -33.24
C GLU A 901 -19.52 13.54 -32.81
N PHE A 902 -18.76 14.61 -33.07
CA PHE A 902 -19.13 15.99 -32.74
C PHE A 902 -20.07 16.64 -33.77
N LYS A 903 -20.37 15.99 -34.90
CA LYS A 903 -21.29 16.53 -35.92
C LYS A 903 -22.72 16.74 -35.37
N ILE A 904 -23.16 15.90 -34.44
CA ILE A 904 -24.49 16.02 -33.84
C ILE A 904 -24.60 17.27 -32.98
N ILE A 905 -23.60 17.53 -32.13
CA ILE A 905 -23.61 18.73 -31.28
C ILE A 905 -23.45 20.00 -32.14
N GLN A 906 -22.67 19.96 -33.22
CA GLN A 906 -22.60 21.07 -34.19
C GLN A 906 -23.98 21.42 -34.77
N ARG A 907 -24.78 20.39 -35.15
CA ARG A 907 -26.15 20.58 -35.67
C ARG A 907 -27.12 21.13 -34.62
N LEU A 908 -26.98 20.72 -33.35
CA LEU A 908 -27.81 21.23 -32.26
C LEU A 908 -27.53 22.70 -32.01
N LEU A 909 -26.24 23.09 -31.97
CA LEU A 909 -25.82 24.47 -31.77
C LEU A 909 -26.22 25.37 -32.96
N SER A 910 -26.13 24.88 -34.20
CA SER A 910 -26.58 25.64 -35.38
C SER A 910 -28.08 25.90 -35.40
N ARG A 911 -28.87 25.10 -34.67
CA ARG A 911 -30.33 25.28 -34.50
C ARG A 911 -30.68 26.12 -33.28
N SER A 912 -29.70 26.75 -32.63
CA SER A 912 -29.88 27.55 -31.41
C SER A 912 -30.54 26.78 -30.26
N GLU A 913 -30.23 25.49 -30.11
CA GLU A 913 -30.65 24.70 -28.96
C GLU A 913 -30.11 25.34 -27.66
N THR A 914 -30.96 25.41 -26.62
CA THR A 914 -30.63 26.09 -25.36
C THR A 914 -30.72 25.17 -24.14
N ASN A 915 -31.23 23.94 -24.28
CA ASN A 915 -31.32 23.00 -23.17
C ASN A 915 -29.91 22.52 -22.73
N PRO A 916 -29.43 22.91 -21.54
CA PRO A 916 -28.08 22.58 -21.10
C PRO A 916 -27.89 21.08 -20.87
N VAL A 917 -28.92 20.36 -20.42
CA VAL A 917 -28.86 18.90 -20.20
C VAL A 917 -28.66 18.17 -21.53
N LEU A 918 -29.44 18.55 -22.55
CA LEU A 918 -29.35 17.95 -23.89
C LEU A 918 -27.98 18.18 -24.52
N ILE A 919 -27.48 19.42 -24.45
CA ILE A 919 -26.18 19.80 -24.99
C ILE A 919 -25.05 19.05 -24.29
N LEU A 920 -25.06 19.01 -22.96
CA LEU A 920 -24.03 18.31 -22.18
C LEU A 920 -24.07 16.79 -22.36
N ALA A 921 -25.26 16.18 -22.51
CA ALA A 921 -25.39 14.75 -22.80
C ALA A 921 -24.76 14.40 -24.16
N HIS A 922 -25.05 15.18 -25.20
CA HIS A 922 -24.42 14.99 -26.50
C HIS A 922 -22.92 15.31 -26.49
N LEU A 923 -22.47 16.27 -25.69
CA LEU A 923 -21.04 16.59 -25.53
C LEU A 923 -20.29 15.44 -24.88
N TRP A 924 -20.80 14.93 -23.76
CA TRP A 924 -20.21 13.79 -23.07
C TRP A 924 -20.18 12.57 -23.97
N LEU A 925 -21.28 12.29 -24.69
CA LEU A 925 -21.36 11.19 -25.64
C LEU A 925 -20.33 11.33 -26.75
N ALA A 926 -20.26 12.50 -27.39
CA ALA A 926 -19.34 12.75 -28.50
C ALA A 926 -17.88 12.61 -28.08
N HIS A 927 -17.50 13.24 -26.96
CA HIS A 927 -16.15 13.18 -26.42
C HIS A 927 -15.76 11.76 -26.02
N THR A 928 -16.60 11.09 -25.24
CA THR A 928 -16.30 9.75 -24.70
C THR A 928 -16.30 8.69 -25.81
N ALA A 929 -17.22 8.77 -26.77
CA ALA A 929 -17.22 7.86 -27.92
C ALA A 929 -15.99 8.05 -28.81
N ALA A 930 -15.60 9.30 -29.09
CA ALA A 930 -14.41 9.61 -29.85
C ALA A 930 -13.13 9.16 -29.11
N ALA A 931 -13.05 9.39 -27.79
CA ALA A 931 -11.97 8.89 -26.94
C ALA A 931 -11.84 7.37 -27.05
N LEU A 932 -12.94 6.64 -26.87
CA LEU A 932 -12.99 5.17 -26.97
C LEU A 932 -12.69 4.63 -28.37
N ARG A 933 -12.78 5.45 -29.43
CA ARG A 933 -12.36 5.06 -30.79
C ARG A 933 -10.87 5.32 -30.98
N VAL A 934 -10.41 6.50 -30.63
CA VAL A 934 -9.02 6.93 -30.80
C VAL A 934 -8.07 6.03 -29.99
N THR A 935 -8.49 5.59 -28.81
CA THR A 935 -7.68 4.73 -27.93
C THR A 935 -7.55 3.30 -28.45
N VAL A 936 -8.45 2.82 -29.33
CA VAL A 936 -8.30 1.50 -29.99
C VAL A 936 -7.02 1.42 -30.83
N SER A 937 -6.53 2.57 -31.32
CA SER A 937 -5.28 2.62 -32.07
C SER A 937 -4.03 2.49 -31.19
N LEU A 938 -4.16 2.67 -29.88
CA LEU A 938 -3.06 2.59 -28.92
C LEU A 938 -2.76 1.12 -28.55
N PRO A 939 -1.50 0.78 -28.24
CA PRO A 939 -1.17 -0.51 -27.63
C PRO A 939 -2.00 -0.74 -26.35
N GLU A 940 -2.44 -1.98 -26.11
CA GLU A 940 -3.21 -2.33 -24.91
C GLU A 940 -2.44 -1.99 -23.62
N GLU A 941 -1.11 -2.15 -23.64
CA GLU A 941 -0.21 -1.84 -22.53
C GLU A 941 -0.03 -0.34 -22.26
N SER A 942 -0.50 0.55 -23.15
CA SER A 942 -0.33 2.01 -23.01
C SER A 942 -1.61 2.74 -22.59
N TYR A 943 -2.75 2.05 -22.42
CA TYR A 943 -4.03 2.69 -22.10
C TYR A 943 -4.80 1.94 -21.01
N LEU A 944 -5.22 2.67 -19.97
CA LEU A 944 -6.11 2.20 -18.91
C LEU A 944 -7.32 3.14 -18.79
N GLN A 945 -8.51 2.58 -18.86
CA GLN A 945 -9.75 3.28 -18.56
C GLN A 945 -10.09 3.07 -17.08
N VAL A 946 -10.34 4.16 -16.36
CA VAL A 946 -10.73 4.13 -14.94
C VAL A 946 -12.05 4.89 -14.76
N ARG A 947 -12.98 4.34 -13.98
CA ARG A 947 -14.20 5.04 -13.61
C ARG A 947 -13.98 5.84 -12.33
N PHE A 948 -14.40 7.09 -12.30
CA PHE A 948 -14.33 7.91 -11.09
C PHE A 948 -15.06 7.27 -9.91
N GLU A 949 -16.20 6.62 -10.18
CA GLU A 949 -17.02 5.94 -9.18
C GLU A 949 -16.30 4.75 -8.54
N ASP A 950 -15.39 4.07 -9.27
CA ASP A 950 -14.57 2.99 -8.71
C ASP A 950 -13.45 3.54 -7.84
N VAL A 951 -12.83 4.67 -8.22
CA VAL A 951 -11.83 5.35 -7.39
C VAL A 951 -12.40 5.71 -6.02
N VAL A 952 -13.67 6.14 -5.97
CA VAL A 952 -14.32 6.52 -4.71
C VAL A 952 -14.87 5.32 -3.94
N SER A 953 -15.49 4.35 -4.62
CA SER A 953 -16.15 3.22 -3.96
C SER A 953 -15.20 2.08 -3.59
N PHE A 954 -14.14 1.89 -4.38
CA PHE A 954 -13.15 0.83 -4.24
C PHE A 954 -11.72 1.41 -4.40
N PRO A 955 -11.32 2.35 -3.51
CA PRO A 955 -10.06 3.09 -3.67
C PRO A 955 -8.83 2.17 -3.68
N GLN A 956 -8.81 1.14 -2.84
CA GLN A 956 -7.69 0.21 -2.78
C GLN A 956 -7.53 -0.62 -4.06
N GLU A 957 -8.59 -1.30 -4.49
CA GLU A 957 -8.57 -2.13 -5.70
C GLU A 957 -8.24 -1.30 -6.95
N THR A 958 -8.77 -0.08 -7.02
CA THR A 958 -8.51 0.84 -8.12
C THR A 958 -7.05 1.33 -8.13
N ALA A 959 -6.49 1.66 -6.96
CA ALA A 959 -5.07 2.03 -6.84
C ALA A 959 -4.13 0.90 -7.24
N GLU A 960 -4.40 -0.33 -6.76
CA GLU A 960 -3.65 -1.52 -7.12
C GLU A 960 -3.72 -1.80 -8.63
N THR A 961 -4.89 -1.64 -9.25
CA THR A 961 -5.08 -1.78 -10.71
C THR A 961 -4.26 -0.75 -11.49
N ILE A 962 -4.32 0.52 -11.08
CA ILE A 962 -3.54 1.60 -11.71
C ILE A 962 -2.04 1.31 -11.61
N HIS A 963 -1.55 0.98 -10.41
CA HIS A 963 -0.12 0.75 -10.19
C HIS A 963 0.41 -0.51 -10.87
N THR A 964 -0.41 -1.56 -10.98
CA THR A 964 -0.10 -2.76 -11.76
C THR A 964 0.05 -2.41 -13.24
N PHE A 965 -0.85 -1.61 -13.80
CA PHE A 965 -0.76 -1.10 -15.18
C PHE A 965 0.49 -0.24 -15.41
N LEU A 966 0.90 0.54 -14.41
CA LEU A 966 2.11 1.37 -14.48
C LEU A 966 3.42 0.56 -14.35
N GLY A 967 3.37 -0.69 -13.89
CA GLY A 967 4.58 -1.48 -13.62
C GLY A 967 5.35 -1.05 -12.37
N VAL A 968 4.71 -0.30 -11.46
CA VAL A 968 5.31 0.26 -10.25
C VAL A 968 4.40 -0.03 -9.05
N PRO A 969 4.83 -0.77 -8.02
CA PRO A 969 4.00 -1.09 -6.86
C PRO A 969 3.45 0.16 -6.15
N VAL A 970 2.21 0.10 -5.66
CA VAL A 970 1.62 1.17 -4.84
C VAL A 970 2.29 1.22 -3.47
N SER A 971 2.59 2.42 -2.98
CA SER A 971 3.10 2.58 -1.61
C SER A 971 1.94 2.61 -0.60
N PRO A 972 2.10 2.04 0.61
CA PRO A 972 1.08 2.10 1.65
C PRO A 972 0.67 3.54 2.01
N ALA A 973 1.61 4.49 1.98
CA ALA A 973 1.34 5.91 2.22
C ALA A 973 0.40 6.53 1.17
N ALA A 974 0.64 6.27 -0.12
CA ALA A 974 -0.21 6.78 -1.20
C ALA A 974 -1.61 6.16 -1.15
N LEU A 975 -1.68 4.86 -0.84
CA LEU A 975 -2.95 4.15 -0.63
C LEU A 975 -3.74 4.77 0.53
N ASN A 976 -3.10 5.03 1.67
CA ASN A 976 -3.76 5.67 2.81
C ASN A 976 -4.35 7.03 2.44
N GLN A 977 -3.59 7.87 1.73
CA GLN A 977 -4.02 9.19 1.31
C GLN A 977 -5.20 9.14 0.33
N LEU A 978 -5.19 8.19 -0.62
CA LEU A 978 -6.33 7.98 -1.51
C LEU A 978 -7.57 7.53 -0.72
N MET A 979 -7.41 6.55 0.18
CA MET A 979 -8.51 6.08 1.04
C MET A 979 -9.07 7.22 1.89
N PHE A 980 -8.22 8.03 2.53
CA PHE A 980 -8.63 9.20 3.30
C PHE A 980 -9.45 10.18 2.44
N THR A 981 -8.94 10.57 1.28
CA THR A 981 -9.61 11.56 0.43
C THR A 981 -10.88 11.07 -0.26
N THR A 982 -11.06 9.76 -0.42
CA THR A 982 -12.23 9.17 -1.07
C THR A 982 -13.30 8.70 -0.10
N SER A 983 -12.92 8.31 1.12
CA SER A 983 -13.85 7.78 2.12
C SER A 983 -14.26 8.80 3.17
N THR A 984 -13.47 9.86 3.38
CA THR A 984 -13.80 10.90 4.36
C THR A 984 -14.52 12.07 3.70
N ASN A 985 -15.60 12.55 4.32
CA ASN A 985 -16.22 13.84 3.96
C ASN A 985 -15.38 15.05 4.41
N LEU A 986 -14.05 14.90 4.50
CA LEU A 986 -13.11 15.92 4.96
C LEU A 986 -12.24 16.44 3.82
N TYR A 987 -12.29 15.79 2.66
CA TYR A 987 -11.64 16.24 1.45
C TYR A 987 -12.65 16.74 0.43
N ASN A 988 -12.36 17.92 -0.13
CA ASN A 988 -13.27 18.61 -1.03
C ASN A 988 -12.62 18.86 -2.39
N LEU A 989 -13.30 18.46 -3.46
CA LEU A 989 -12.96 18.95 -4.80
C LEU A 989 -13.58 20.32 -5.02
N MET A 990 -12.85 21.17 -5.74
CA MET A 990 -13.17 22.59 -5.97
C MET A 990 -14.61 22.85 -6.44
N TYR A 991 -15.18 21.95 -7.23
CA TYR A 991 -16.50 22.13 -7.86
C TYR A 991 -17.58 21.21 -7.30
N GLU A 992 -17.19 20.15 -6.58
CA GLU A 992 -18.08 19.09 -6.13
C GLU A 992 -18.42 19.22 -4.64
N GLY A 993 -17.50 19.77 -3.85
CA GLY A 993 -17.57 19.70 -2.39
C GLY A 993 -17.05 18.36 -1.89
N ASP A 994 -17.64 17.88 -0.80
CA ASP A 994 -17.21 16.69 -0.06
C ASP A 994 -17.40 15.40 -0.89
N ILE A 995 -16.37 14.55 -0.91
CA ILE A 995 -16.39 13.28 -1.66
C ILE A 995 -16.52 12.11 -0.72
N SER A 996 -17.52 11.27 -0.98
CA SER A 996 -17.65 9.95 -0.38
C SER A 996 -18.53 9.03 -1.24
N PRO A 997 -18.51 7.71 -0.98
CA PRO A 997 -19.44 6.78 -1.63
C PRO A 997 -20.92 7.18 -1.48
N ALA A 998 -21.26 7.91 -0.41
CA ALA A 998 -22.60 8.43 -0.19
C ALA A 998 -22.94 9.64 -1.09
N THR A 999 -21.97 10.50 -1.42
CA THR A 999 -22.22 11.74 -2.17
C THR A 999 -22.15 11.57 -3.68
N ILE A 1000 -21.38 10.59 -4.20
CA ILE A 1000 -21.19 10.40 -5.65
C ILE A 1000 -22.48 10.08 -6.43
N ASN A 1001 -23.50 9.53 -5.76
CA ASN A 1001 -24.78 9.15 -6.36
C ASN A 1001 -25.93 10.12 -6.06
N VAL A 1002 -25.65 11.32 -5.52
CA VAL A 1002 -26.67 12.32 -5.14
C VAL A 1002 -27.60 12.72 -6.29
N TRP A 1003 -27.11 12.65 -7.53
CA TRP A 1003 -27.92 12.89 -8.73
C TRP A 1003 -29.17 12.01 -8.79
N ARG A 1004 -29.14 10.78 -8.24
CA ARG A 1004 -30.28 9.86 -8.23
C ARG A 1004 -31.49 10.42 -7.48
N GLN A 1005 -31.23 11.25 -6.46
CA GLN A 1005 -32.28 11.83 -5.60
C GLN A 1005 -32.65 13.25 -6.03
N LYS A 1006 -31.67 14.05 -6.48
CA LYS A 1006 -31.85 15.49 -6.71
C LYS A 1006 -32.05 15.88 -8.18
N MET A 1007 -31.68 15.04 -9.14
CA MET A 1007 -31.88 15.33 -10.57
C MET A 1007 -33.31 14.97 -11.02
N PRO A 1008 -34.00 15.81 -11.81
CA PRO A 1008 -35.33 15.47 -12.31
C PRO A 1008 -35.32 14.18 -13.15
N ARG A 1009 -36.27 13.27 -12.91
CA ARG A 1009 -36.36 11.98 -13.62
C ARG A 1009 -36.43 12.11 -15.14
N LYS A 1010 -37.08 13.18 -15.64
CA LYS A 1010 -37.13 13.49 -17.08
C LYS A 1010 -35.74 13.72 -17.69
N ASP A 1011 -34.86 14.38 -16.93
CA ASP A 1011 -33.51 14.73 -17.37
C ASP A 1011 -32.60 13.49 -17.27
N VAL A 1012 -32.78 12.66 -16.25
CA VAL A 1012 -32.12 11.35 -16.14
C VAL A 1012 -32.47 10.45 -17.34
N ARG A 1013 -33.76 10.33 -17.69
CA ARG A 1013 -34.19 9.55 -18.86
C ARG A 1013 -33.60 10.09 -20.16
N LEU A 1014 -33.64 11.41 -20.35
CA LEU A 1014 -33.03 12.05 -21.51
C LEU A 1014 -31.53 11.71 -21.65
N ILE A 1015 -30.79 11.76 -20.55
CA ILE A 1015 -29.36 11.40 -20.53
C ILE A 1015 -29.17 9.92 -20.87
N GLU A 1016 -29.99 9.02 -20.30
CA GLU A 1016 -29.90 7.58 -20.55
C GLU A 1016 -30.28 7.20 -21.99
N ASP A 1017 -31.26 7.89 -22.59
CA ASP A 1017 -31.66 7.68 -23.98
C ASP A 1017 -30.55 8.07 -24.95
N ILE A 1018 -29.84 9.17 -24.67
CA ILE A 1018 -28.72 9.66 -25.50
C ILE A 1018 -27.46 8.84 -25.27
N CYS A 1019 -27.03 8.71 -24.01
CA CYS A 1019 -25.74 8.11 -23.64
C CYS A 1019 -25.80 6.59 -23.46
N GLY A 1020 -26.99 5.98 -23.53
CA GLY A 1020 -27.26 4.60 -23.11
C GLY A 1020 -26.39 3.52 -23.76
N GLY A 1021 -25.97 3.72 -25.01
CA GLY A 1021 -25.05 2.78 -25.69
C GLY A 1021 -23.65 2.78 -25.08
N VAL A 1022 -23.09 3.97 -24.83
CA VAL A 1022 -21.75 4.13 -24.24
C VAL A 1022 -21.75 3.82 -22.74
N LEU A 1023 -22.82 4.19 -22.02
CA LEU A 1023 -23.04 3.79 -20.62
C LEU A 1023 -22.88 2.28 -20.44
N LYS A 1024 -23.54 1.48 -21.29
CA LYS A 1024 -23.46 0.02 -21.26
C LYS A 1024 -22.03 -0.47 -21.53
N ARG A 1025 -21.33 0.12 -22.50
CA ARG A 1025 -19.93 -0.23 -22.82
C ARG A 1025 -18.96 0.07 -21.68
N LEU A 1026 -19.24 1.12 -20.89
CA LEU A 1026 -18.45 1.50 -19.71
C LEU A 1026 -18.90 0.80 -18.42
N GLY A 1027 -19.87 -0.12 -18.49
CA GLY A 1027 -20.36 -0.87 -17.33
C GLY A 1027 -21.23 -0.07 -16.37
N TYR A 1028 -21.84 1.04 -16.80
CA TYR A 1028 -22.82 1.77 -16.00
C TYR A 1028 -24.23 1.19 -16.18
N PRO A 1029 -24.93 0.81 -15.11
CA PRO A 1029 -26.31 0.34 -15.20
C PRO A 1029 -27.27 1.49 -15.54
N ARG A 1030 -28.29 1.21 -16.36
CA ARG A 1030 -29.43 2.11 -16.54
C ARG A 1030 -30.30 2.10 -15.27
N SER A 1031 -30.95 3.21 -14.98
CA SER A 1031 -31.89 3.28 -13.87
C SER A 1031 -33.06 2.33 -14.16
N ALA A 1032 -33.47 1.54 -13.16
CA ALA A 1032 -34.71 0.76 -13.28
C ALA A 1032 -35.89 1.73 -13.53
N SER A 1033 -36.73 1.41 -14.51
CA SER A 1033 -37.83 2.25 -15.00
C SER A 1033 -38.85 2.61 -13.92
#